data_AF-A0A9X0J9M6-F1
#
_entry.id   AF-A0A9X0J9M6-F1
#
_cell.length_a   1.000
_cell.length_b   1.000
_cell.length_c   1.000
_cell.angle_alpha   90.00
_cell.angle_beta   90.00
_cell.angle_gamma   90.00
#
_symmetry.space_group_name_H-M   'P 1'
#
loop_
_entity.id
_entity.type
_entity.pdbx_description
1 polymer ?
#
loop_
_entity_poly.entity_id
_entity_poly.type
_entity_poly.pdbx_seq_one_letter_code
_entity_poly.pdbx_strand_id
1 'polypeptide(L)'
;MIELFARTETTYIEKANGNLVFGNTIALAEKGTMELVIGTDRFLIPIDENGFWRWEATTPYADGNYSLSLRQYDRAGNLSEPTLATIVVDSTPPEAPLLIKLYDDFGAEQRGFEPGDTTDDKRPTLTGVAQKGTTVYLLNDKNEKIGSAVADKDTGVWKMEPSQDLADGTNNLRLVAEETFAKVPRTGPPSAPFTIVIGEDASVLPPNTITIKEAIDDVGTYMGKLSSGALTDDTTPTLRGDVSAGNTVTVYYRLAGSSTWTGSATATVNGTEWSWTPGSALAYGEYEFQASIGGFSSSLFTLDIATAADIANKTRIEMVKDDFGAWQGELSSGAITDDATPSFSGRGEANGKVVLRFAQVGQLANTVVVDVDSSGKWAWTPASGLPAGTWSFEVQPQGHNAWSNTFSLSITGSDGFNPVITDGYDDMGTSKVLANGDRTDDTTPTLNGQAEANSIVYLRATNGTNATVYSVTADTAGNWTWTPPGTLAYGKWDFQASKMSTGGWSNAFTLNLEVEKVGTSGLEDFDWVHDYLRSVGAPYNSASVPANTLSPNGLRFIKDATVMGPGFGHEYAIFTGGLHLSLGWDEGTTDFEFKLSSLAINADTFIAYIKIYDINGKFITQENHGMVKGDQTVHTFRYIAPEGTLIGRFEVTRSAGAGGGGIEDIRWGTKSLNSFAIEEESQSTLLHDDSIHQLYSADDLATQKITGSEEQIDTLQLTDSGQLLDLTAQNSSIESIEIIDITGSGDNILKLDLNALLQHGEKDLFIEDGKTQLLVKGNEGDVVQLKDILPEGSDISEWQHQDGTVTVAGVEYNVYSHGDDAELLVQQGVKTELV
;
A
#
# COMPACT_ATOMS: atom_id res chain seq x y z
N MET A 1 -37.52 14.70 -77.42
CA MET A 1 -37.87 15.74 -78.42
C MET A 1 -39.38 15.77 -78.54
N ILE A 2 -39.97 16.96 -78.61
CA ILE A 2 -41.43 17.19 -78.50
C ILE A 2 -41.97 17.51 -79.90
N GLU A 3 -43.07 16.87 -80.31
CA GLU A 3 -43.81 17.19 -81.55
C GLU A 3 -44.52 18.55 -81.39
N LEU A 4 -44.30 19.49 -82.31
CA LEU A 4 -44.64 20.91 -82.11
C LEU A 4 -45.83 21.44 -82.93
N PHE A 5 -46.56 20.61 -83.67
CA PHE A 5 -47.69 21.08 -84.50
C PHE A 5 -49.04 20.38 -84.29
N ALA A 6 -49.22 19.69 -83.17
CA ALA A 6 -50.54 19.23 -82.77
C ALA A 6 -50.70 19.29 -81.24
N ARG A 7 -51.39 20.32 -80.72
CA ARG A 7 -52.41 20.26 -79.64
C ARG A 7 -52.66 21.62 -78.98
N THR A 8 -53.88 21.77 -78.47
CA THR A 8 -54.52 22.93 -77.83
C THR A 8 -54.33 22.99 -76.30
N GLU A 9 -53.30 22.34 -75.74
CA GLU A 9 -53.04 22.35 -74.29
C GLU A 9 -51.66 22.97 -74.00
N THR A 10 -51.61 23.91 -73.06
CA THR A 10 -50.37 24.51 -72.56
C THR A 10 -49.42 23.41 -72.09
N THR A 11 -48.34 23.18 -72.83
CA THR A 11 -47.35 22.16 -72.49
C THR A 11 -46.36 22.72 -71.49
N TYR A 12 -46.17 22.03 -70.36
CA TYR A 12 -45.06 22.31 -69.44
C TYR A 12 -43.86 21.43 -69.81
N ILE A 13 -42.69 22.05 -69.93
CA ILE A 13 -41.43 21.38 -70.18
C ILE A 13 -40.56 21.58 -68.95
N GLU A 14 -40.47 20.57 -68.10
CA GLU A 14 -39.56 20.57 -66.96
C GLU A 14 -38.16 20.16 -67.39
N LYS A 15 -37.14 20.87 -66.88
CA LYS A 15 -35.73 20.62 -67.16
C LYS A 15 -34.93 20.68 -65.86
N ALA A 16 -34.31 19.56 -65.51
CA ALA A 16 -33.43 19.45 -64.34
C ALA A 16 -32.07 20.19 -64.48
N ASN A 17 -31.87 20.91 -65.60
CA ASN A 17 -30.70 21.76 -65.83
C ASN A 17 -31.00 22.82 -66.91
N GLY A 18 -30.19 23.88 -66.92
CA GLY A 18 -30.30 25.00 -67.86
C GLY A 18 -29.86 24.72 -69.30
N ASN A 19 -29.37 23.51 -69.62
CA ASN A 19 -28.86 23.17 -70.96
C ASN A 19 -30.04 22.80 -71.87
N LEU A 20 -30.73 23.82 -72.35
CA LEU A 20 -31.88 23.65 -73.21
C LEU A 20 -31.47 23.22 -74.62
N VAL A 21 -32.11 22.16 -75.11
CA VAL A 21 -31.95 21.66 -76.48
C VAL A 21 -33.33 21.50 -77.09
N PHE A 22 -33.53 22.17 -78.23
CA PHE A 22 -34.74 22.11 -79.02
C PHE A 22 -34.42 21.71 -80.46
N GLY A 23 -35.35 21.01 -81.08
CA GLY A 23 -35.22 20.55 -82.45
C GLY A 23 -36.38 19.61 -82.79
N ASN A 24 -36.53 19.32 -84.07
CA ASN A 24 -37.53 18.40 -84.58
C ASN A 24 -36.94 17.01 -84.84
N THR A 25 -37.75 15.97 -84.65
CA THR A 25 -37.43 14.57 -85.00
C THR A 25 -37.99 14.14 -86.35
N ILE A 26 -38.89 14.92 -86.93
CA ILE A 26 -39.56 14.64 -88.21
C ILE A 26 -39.27 15.80 -89.15
N ALA A 27 -38.84 15.50 -90.38
CA ALA A 27 -38.51 16.50 -91.39
C ALA A 27 -39.70 17.41 -91.69
N LEU A 28 -39.47 18.73 -91.70
CA LEU A 28 -40.45 19.72 -92.11
C LEU A 28 -40.57 19.75 -93.65
N ALA A 29 -41.79 19.94 -94.15
CA ALA A 29 -42.07 19.93 -95.60
C ALA A 29 -41.50 21.16 -96.33
N GLU A 30 -41.21 22.25 -95.62
CA GLU A 30 -40.79 23.53 -96.19
C GLU A 30 -39.41 23.95 -95.64
N LYS A 31 -38.52 24.37 -96.55
CA LYS A 31 -37.21 24.95 -96.20
C LYS A 31 -37.40 26.41 -95.75
N GLY A 32 -36.71 26.82 -94.70
CA GLY A 32 -36.93 28.14 -94.10
C GLY A 32 -36.11 28.39 -92.85
N THR A 33 -36.60 29.26 -91.96
CA THR A 33 -35.97 29.60 -90.68
C THR A 33 -36.96 29.37 -89.55
N MET A 34 -36.53 28.71 -88.47
CA MET A 34 -37.29 28.61 -87.24
C MET A 34 -37.00 29.81 -86.34
N GLU A 35 -38.06 30.48 -85.92
CA GLU A 35 -38.03 31.45 -84.83
C GLU A 35 -38.32 30.74 -83.51
N LEU A 36 -37.34 30.76 -82.61
CA LEU A 36 -37.45 30.27 -81.25
C LEU A 36 -37.33 31.47 -80.31
N VAL A 37 -38.34 31.70 -79.48
CA VAL A 37 -38.34 32.71 -78.43
C VAL A 37 -38.43 32.02 -77.07
N ILE A 38 -37.47 32.28 -76.18
CA ILE A 38 -37.48 31.80 -74.79
C ILE A 38 -37.37 33.03 -73.88
N GLY A 39 -38.43 33.33 -73.13
CA GLY A 39 -38.54 34.58 -72.41
C GLY A 39 -38.46 35.78 -73.36
N THR A 40 -37.40 36.60 -73.21
CA THR A 40 -37.11 37.73 -74.11
C THR A 40 -36.10 37.40 -75.21
N ASP A 41 -35.44 36.25 -75.14
CA ASP A 41 -34.38 35.88 -76.08
C ASP A 41 -34.99 35.31 -77.35
N ARG A 42 -34.60 35.86 -78.50
CA ARG A 42 -35.10 35.47 -79.82
C ARG A 42 -33.97 34.92 -80.68
N PHE A 43 -34.18 33.73 -81.21
CA PHE A 43 -33.24 33.00 -82.05
C PHE A 43 -33.88 32.70 -83.41
N LEU A 44 -33.10 32.88 -84.47
CA LEU A 44 -33.45 32.51 -85.84
C LEU A 44 -32.53 31.36 -86.28
N ILE A 45 -33.09 30.15 -86.38
CA ILE A 45 -32.35 28.93 -86.66
C ILE A 45 -32.66 28.45 -88.09
N PRO A 46 -31.67 28.38 -88.99
CA PRO A 46 -31.88 27.82 -90.32
C PRO A 46 -32.35 26.37 -90.26
N ILE A 47 -33.35 26.03 -91.07
CA ILE A 47 -33.74 24.64 -91.32
C ILE A 47 -32.79 24.10 -92.40
N ASP A 48 -32.17 22.94 -92.13
CA ASP A 48 -31.22 22.32 -93.05
C ASP A 48 -31.88 21.81 -94.34
N GLU A 49 -31.07 21.31 -95.27
CA GLU A 49 -31.57 20.83 -96.57
C GLU A 49 -32.50 19.62 -96.48
N ASN A 50 -32.48 18.91 -95.35
CA ASN A 50 -33.28 17.72 -95.06
C ASN A 50 -34.54 18.04 -94.22
N GLY A 51 -34.79 19.31 -93.90
CA GLY A 51 -35.99 19.74 -93.15
C GLY A 51 -35.82 19.67 -91.62
N PHE A 52 -34.59 19.61 -91.11
CA PHE A 52 -34.31 19.55 -89.67
C PHE A 52 -33.69 20.83 -89.15
N TRP A 53 -34.00 21.17 -87.90
CA TRP A 53 -33.38 22.24 -87.16
C TRP A 53 -33.00 21.77 -85.77
N ARG A 54 -31.94 22.37 -85.23
CA ARG A 54 -31.48 22.10 -83.88
C ARG A 54 -30.93 23.38 -83.29
N TRP A 55 -31.38 23.67 -82.09
CA TRP A 55 -30.89 24.76 -81.27
C TRP A 55 -30.43 24.22 -79.93
N GLU A 56 -29.29 24.69 -79.48
CA GLU A 56 -28.75 24.46 -78.15
C GLU A 56 -28.47 25.81 -77.51
N ALA A 57 -28.83 25.95 -76.24
CA ALA A 57 -28.42 27.10 -75.46
C ALA A 57 -26.89 27.16 -75.38
N THR A 58 -26.30 28.30 -75.76
CA THR A 58 -24.86 28.53 -75.63
C THR A 58 -24.44 28.78 -74.18
N THR A 59 -25.38 29.22 -73.35
CA THR A 59 -25.24 29.43 -71.91
C THR A 59 -26.42 28.77 -71.20
N PRO A 60 -26.21 28.02 -70.10
CA PRO A 60 -27.30 27.43 -69.34
C PRO A 60 -28.28 28.50 -68.86
N TYR A 61 -29.59 28.24 -69.00
CA TYR A 61 -30.63 29.09 -68.44
C TYR A 61 -30.66 28.91 -66.92
N ALA A 62 -30.83 30.03 -66.20
CA ALA A 62 -30.99 30.00 -64.75
C ALA A 62 -32.31 29.32 -64.36
N ASP A 63 -32.42 28.87 -63.11
CA ASP A 63 -33.67 28.33 -62.58
C ASP A 63 -34.80 29.38 -62.69
N GLY A 64 -35.97 28.94 -63.16
CA GLY A 64 -37.11 29.82 -63.39
C GLY A 64 -38.12 29.30 -64.42
N ASN A 65 -39.18 30.08 -64.57
CA ASN A 65 -40.25 29.83 -65.54
C ASN A 65 -40.07 30.73 -66.77
N TYR A 66 -40.00 30.13 -67.95
CA TYR A 66 -39.82 30.83 -69.22
C TYR A 66 -40.97 30.55 -70.17
N SER A 67 -41.49 31.59 -70.83
CA SER A 67 -42.39 31.41 -71.96
C SER A 67 -41.62 30.97 -73.20
N LEU A 68 -42.06 29.89 -73.84
CA LEU A 68 -41.55 29.41 -75.12
C LEU A 68 -42.52 29.79 -76.23
N SER A 69 -42.03 30.39 -77.31
CA SER A 69 -42.76 30.54 -78.57
C SER A 69 -41.94 30.03 -79.74
N LEU A 70 -42.57 29.24 -80.60
CA LEU A 70 -41.95 28.70 -81.82
C LEU A 70 -42.78 29.04 -83.04
N ARG A 71 -42.15 29.62 -84.07
CA ARG A 71 -42.76 29.95 -85.37
C ARG A 71 -41.83 29.55 -86.51
N GLN A 72 -42.38 29.28 -87.68
CA GLN A 72 -41.61 28.99 -88.90
C GLN A 72 -41.79 30.12 -89.92
N TYR A 73 -40.70 30.51 -90.56
CA TYR A 73 -40.71 31.30 -91.80
C TYR A 73 -40.61 30.37 -93.00
N ASP A 74 -41.51 30.51 -93.97
CA ASP A 74 -41.34 29.90 -95.29
C ASP A 74 -40.23 30.63 -96.11
N ARG A 75 -39.86 30.10 -97.28
CA ARG A 75 -38.84 30.73 -98.16
C ARG A 75 -39.28 32.10 -98.70
N ALA A 76 -40.58 32.39 -98.73
CA ALA A 76 -41.13 33.68 -99.15
C ALA A 76 -41.20 34.71 -98.00
N GLY A 77 -40.89 34.30 -96.76
CA GLY A 77 -40.90 35.13 -95.57
C GLY A 77 -42.23 35.17 -94.83
N ASN A 78 -43.20 34.31 -95.17
CA ASN A 78 -44.48 34.23 -94.45
C ASN A 78 -44.31 33.46 -93.13
N LEU A 79 -45.01 33.89 -92.08
CA LEU A 79 -44.89 33.36 -90.72
C LEU A 79 -46.02 32.38 -90.38
N SER A 80 -45.69 31.28 -89.70
CA SER A 80 -46.70 30.38 -89.12
C SER A 80 -47.35 30.97 -87.85
N GLU A 81 -48.49 30.39 -87.45
CA GLU A 81 -49.01 30.57 -86.09
C GLU A 81 -48.00 30.08 -85.03
N PRO A 82 -47.89 30.74 -83.85
CA PRO A 82 -47.01 30.31 -82.78
C PRO A 82 -47.49 29.04 -82.07
N THR A 83 -46.56 28.14 -81.79
CA THR A 83 -46.70 27.15 -80.73
C THR A 83 -46.17 27.72 -79.41
N LEU A 84 -46.97 27.66 -78.34
CA LEU A 84 -46.63 28.21 -77.02
C LEU A 84 -46.46 27.10 -75.97
N ALA A 85 -45.48 27.25 -75.08
CA ALA A 85 -45.26 26.37 -73.94
C ALA A 85 -44.63 27.14 -72.76
N THR A 86 -44.63 26.55 -71.57
CA THR A 86 -43.87 27.05 -70.42
C THR A 86 -42.73 26.09 -70.13
N ILE A 87 -41.51 26.61 -70.01
CA ILE A 87 -40.34 25.84 -69.58
C ILE A 87 -40.11 26.15 -68.11
N VAL A 88 -40.03 25.12 -67.28
CA VAL A 88 -39.60 25.23 -65.89
C VAL A 88 -38.19 24.66 -65.82
N VAL A 89 -37.21 25.52 -65.63
CA VAL A 89 -35.84 25.11 -65.34
C VAL A 89 -35.69 25.12 -63.82
N ASP A 90 -35.31 23.99 -63.26
CA ASP A 90 -34.92 23.89 -61.87
C ASP A 90 -33.76 22.90 -61.81
N SER A 91 -32.60 23.37 -61.36
CA SER A 91 -31.38 22.60 -61.21
C SER A 91 -31.00 22.41 -59.74
N THR A 92 -31.78 22.95 -58.81
CA THR A 92 -31.49 22.98 -57.38
C THR A 92 -32.15 21.79 -56.68
N PRO A 93 -31.39 20.86 -56.06
CA PRO A 93 -31.96 19.81 -55.21
C PRO A 93 -32.64 20.41 -53.95
N PRO A 94 -33.41 19.60 -53.21
CA PRO A 94 -34.01 20.06 -51.97
C PRO A 94 -32.98 20.53 -50.94
N GLU A 95 -33.35 21.48 -50.10
CA GLU A 95 -32.54 21.85 -48.94
C GLU A 95 -32.54 20.73 -47.88
N ALA A 96 -31.56 20.78 -46.97
CA ALA A 96 -31.49 19.84 -45.86
C ALA A 96 -32.74 19.94 -44.96
N PRO A 97 -33.34 18.82 -44.54
CA PRO A 97 -34.43 18.83 -43.57
C PRO A 97 -34.00 19.42 -42.22
N LEU A 98 -34.94 20.09 -41.55
CA LEU A 98 -34.77 20.57 -40.17
C LEU A 98 -35.54 19.66 -39.22
N LEU A 99 -34.84 19.12 -38.21
CA LEU A 99 -35.46 18.48 -37.04
C LEU A 99 -36.00 19.58 -36.10
N ILE A 100 -37.23 19.44 -35.61
CA ILE A 100 -37.86 20.40 -34.69
C ILE A 100 -38.05 19.78 -33.31
N LYS A 101 -38.57 18.55 -33.21
CA LYS A 101 -38.78 17.88 -31.91
C LYS A 101 -38.53 16.38 -31.99
N LEU A 102 -38.05 15.85 -30.88
CA LEU A 102 -38.07 14.43 -30.54
C LEU A 102 -39.12 14.20 -29.46
N TYR A 103 -39.77 13.04 -29.50
CA TYR A 103 -40.79 12.66 -28.53
C TYR A 103 -40.66 11.18 -28.22
N ASP A 104 -40.58 10.89 -26.93
CA ASP A 104 -40.64 9.56 -26.34
C ASP A 104 -42.12 9.23 -26.08
N ASP A 105 -42.64 8.21 -26.77
CA ASP A 105 -43.99 7.70 -26.55
C ASP A 105 -44.01 6.26 -25.99
N PHE A 106 -42.89 5.82 -25.42
CA PHE A 106 -42.74 4.55 -24.73
C PHE A 106 -42.57 4.76 -23.21
N GLY A 107 -42.58 3.67 -22.43
CA GLY A 107 -42.31 3.75 -20.99
C GLY A 107 -43.38 4.47 -20.16
N ALA A 108 -43.02 4.78 -18.91
CA ALA A 108 -43.89 5.45 -17.94
C ALA A 108 -43.88 6.98 -18.08
N GLU A 109 -42.79 7.55 -18.59
CA GLU A 109 -42.54 8.99 -18.69
C GLU A 109 -42.48 9.44 -20.15
N GLN A 110 -43.64 9.47 -20.81
CA GLN A 110 -43.77 9.92 -22.19
C GLN A 110 -43.63 11.44 -22.29
N ARG A 111 -42.60 11.93 -22.98
CA ARG A 111 -42.27 13.37 -23.05
C ARG A 111 -41.53 13.77 -24.31
N GLY A 112 -41.47 15.08 -24.57
CA GLY A 112 -40.52 15.64 -25.53
C GLY A 112 -39.10 15.70 -24.95
N PHE A 113 -38.09 15.50 -25.79
CA PHE A 113 -36.68 15.60 -25.41
C PHE A 113 -35.84 16.26 -26.51
N GLU A 114 -34.63 16.70 -26.16
CA GLU A 114 -33.70 17.36 -27.09
C GLU A 114 -32.63 16.37 -27.59
N PRO A 115 -32.01 16.61 -28.76
CA PRO A 115 -30.94 15.74 -29.24
C PRO A 115 -29.76 15.66 -28.26
N GLY A 116 -29.35 14.43 -27.94
CA GLY A 116 -28.31 14.11 -26.94
C GLY A 116 -28.86 13.60 -25.61
N ASP A 117 -30.15 13.83 -25.31
CA ASP A 117 -30.79 13.28 -24.12
C ASP A 117 -30.98 11.76 -24.23
N THR A 118 -31.17 11.12 -23.06
CA THR A 118 -31.49 9.69 -22.93
C THR A 118 -33.01 9.47 -22.97
N THR A 119 -33.45 8.41 -23.66
CA THR A 119 -34.83 7.93 -23.75
C THR A 119 -34.86 6.40 -23.68
N ASP A 120 -35.92 5.83 -23.10
CA ASP A 120 -36.14 4.37 -23.09
C ASP A 120 -36.89 3.87 -24.34
N ASP A 121 -37.36 4.80 -25.19
CA ASP A 121 -37.97 4.51 -26.48
C ASP A 121 -36.92 4.25 -27.56
N LYS A 122 -36.87 3.00 -28.06
CA LYS A 122 -35.98 2.61 -29.16
C LYS A 122 -36.39 3.13 -30.53
N ARG A 123 -37.58 3.71 -30.67
CA ARG A 123 -38.12 4.26 -31.93
C ARG A 123 -38.84 5.59 -31.66
N PRO A 124 -38.12 6.61 -31.18
CA PRO A 124 -38.74 7.88 -30.82
C PRO A 124 -39.40 8.53 -32.04
N THR A 125 -40.45 9.29 -31.78
CA THR A 125 -41.12 10.13 -32.77
C THR A 125 -40.23 11.34 -33.10
N LEU A 126 -39.85 11.49 -34.38
CA LEU A 126 -39.17 12.66 -34.93
C LEU A 126 -40.18 13.54 -35.68
N THR A 127 -40.15 14.85 -35.43
CA THR A 127 -40.90 15.83 -36.23
C THR A 127 -40.02 16.96 -36.71
N GLY A 128 -40.32 17.47 -37.90
CA GLY A 128 -39.55 18.55 -38.48
C GLY A 128 -40.20 19.19 -39.69
N VAL A 129 -39.42 19.99 -40.42
CA VAL A 129 -39.84 20.62 -41.68
C VAL A 129 -38.83 20.33 -42.79
N ALA A 130 -39.32 20.23 -44.02
CA ALA A 130 -38.51 20.12 -45.23
C ALA A 130 -39.24 20.80 -46.40
N GLN A 131 -38.62 20.84 -47.58
CA GLN A 131 -39.31 21.33 -48.77
C GLN A 131 -40.59 20.51 -49.02
N LYS A 132 -41.68 21.23 -49.32
CA LYS A 132 -43.04 20.66 -49.45
C LYS A 132 -43.08 19.54 -50.49
N GLY A 133 -43.66 18.41 -50.13
CA GLY A 133 -43.82 17.26 -51.03
C GLY A 133 -42.57 16.42 -51.27
N THR A 134 -41.43 16.75 -50.64
CA THR A 134 -40.21 15.93 -50.68
C THR A 134 -40.29 14.76 -49.70
N THR A 135 -39.53 13.69 -49.94
CA THR A 135 -39.40 12.57 -49.01
C THR A 135 -38.18 12.77 -48.14
N VAL A 136 -38.39 12.84 -46.83
CA VAL A 136 -37.34 12.91 -45.81
C VAL A 136 -36.94 11.49 -45.41
N TYR A 137 -35.65 11.22 -45.33
CA TYR A 137 -35.08 9.97 -44.83
C TYR A 137 -34.22 10.21 -43.59
N LEU A 138 -34.33 9.31 -42.62
CA LEU A 138 -33.43 9.20 -41.47
C LEU A 138 -32.28 8.26 -41.82
N LEU A 139 -31.04 8.70 -41.57
CA LEU A 139 -29.83 7.95 -41.85
C LEU A 139 -29.05 7.65 -40.56
N ASN A 140 -28.50 6.44 -40.45
CA ASN A 140 -27.54 6.07 -39.41
C ASN A 140 -26.11 6.50 -39.76
N ASP A 141 -25.17 6.24 -38.86
CA ASP A 141 -23.73 6.47 -39.00
C ASP A 141 -23.11 5.85 -40.27
N LYS A 142 -23.63 4.72 -40.73
CA LYS A 142 -23.22 4.01 -41.96
C LYS A 142 -23.87 4.50 -43.25
N ASN A 143 -24.69 5.54 -43.16
CA ASN A 143 -25.47 6.08 -44.28
C ASN A 143 -26.60 5.21 -44.80
N GLU A 144 -27.09 4.29 -43.99
CA GLU A 144 -28.24 3.45 -44.31
C GLU A 144 -29.54 4.19 -43.97
N LYS A 145 -30.56 4.07 -44.82
CA LYS A 145 -31.89 4.64 -44.58
C LYS A 145 -32.64 3.79 -43.57
N ILE A 146 -32.89 4.34 -42.38
CA ILE A 146 -33.51 3.67 -41.24
C ILE A 146 -34.85 4.30 -40.82
N GLY A 147 -35.43 5.14 -41.69
CA GLY A 147 -36.72 5.78 -41.48
C GLY A 147 -37.05 6.69 -42.67
N SER A 148 -38.33 6.97 -42.90
CA SER A 148 -38.76 7.89 -43.95
C SER A 148 -40.13 8.51 -43.69
N ALA A 149 -40.33 9.76 -44.10
CA ALA A 149 -41.63 10.41 -44.15
C ALA A 149 -41.74 11.41 -45.29
N VAL A 150 -42.94 11.60 -45.83
CA VAL A 150 -43.19 12.64 -46.84
C VAL A 150 -43.52 13.95 -46.15
N ALA A 151 -42.83 15.02 -46.53
CA ALA A 151 -43.14 16.37 -46.09
C ALA A 151 -44.47 16.82 -46.69
N ASP A 152 -45.36 17.30 -45.84
CA ASP A 152 -46.69 17.74 -46.23
C ASP A 152 -46.64 18.79 -47.35
N LYS A 153 -47.54 18.66 -48.33
CA LYS A 153 -47.50 19.47 -49.57
C LYS A 153 -47.87 20.94 -49.35
N ASP A 154 -48.56 21.25 -48.26
CA ASP A 154 -49.02 22.61 -47.97
C ASP A 154 -48.17 23.28 -46.89
N THR A 155 -47.69 22.52 -45.90
CA THR A 155 -46.99 23.02 -44.72
C THR A 155 -45.49 22.69 -44.69
N GLY A 156 -45.06 21.61 -45.35
CA GLY A 156 -43.68 21.11 -45.31
C GLY A 156 -43.34 20.34 -44.03
N VAL A 157 -44.30 20.17 -43.12
CA VAL A 157 -44.10 19.42 -41.88
C VAL A 157 -44.05 17.92 -42.18
N TRP A 158 -43.17 17.21 -41.48
CA TRP A 158 -43.09 15.75 -41.51
C TRP A 158 -43.06 15.18 -40.09
N LYS A 159 -43.57 13.95 -39.95
CA LYS A 159 -43.47 13.12 -38.73
C LYS A 159 -42.98 11.73 -39.15
N MET A 160 -41.98 11.20 -38.46
CA MET A 160 -41.50 9.83 -38.69
C MET A 160 -41.08 9.16 -37.39
N GLU A 161 -41.05 7.83 -37.41
CA GLU A 161 -40.36 6.99 -36.42
C GLU A 161 -39.30 6.16 -37.17
N PRO A 162 -38.18 5.78 -36.53
CA PRO A 162 -37.25 4.81 -37.09
C PRO A 162 -37.97 3.51 -37.48
N SER A 163 -37.65 2.96 -38.66
CA SER A 163 -38.23 1.70 -39.15
C SER A 163 -37.66 0.46 -38.45
N GLN A 164 -36.64 0.64 -37.62
CA GLN A 164 -35.99 -0.38 -36.81
C GLN A 164 -35.56 0.23 -35.47
N ASP A 165 -35.41 -0.61 -34.46
CA ASP A 165 -34.92 -0.18 -33.15
C ASP A 165 -33.51 0.42 -33.28
N LEU A 166 -33.34 1.57 -32.63
CA LEU A 166 -32.01 2.14 -32.41
C LEU A 166 -31.25 1.28 -31.40
N ALA A 167 -29.92 1.25 -31.52
CA ALA A 167 -29.07 0.45 -30.63
C ALA A 167 -28.99 1.11 -29.25
N ASP A 168 -28.78 0.31 -28.19
CA ASP A 168 -28.52 0.85 -26.85
C ASP A 168 -27.26 1.73 -26.86
N GLY A 169 -27.28 2.84 -26.11
CA GLY A 169 -26.25 3.87 -26.12
C GLY A 169 -26.46 4.96 -27.17
N THR A 170 -25.39 5.66 -27.54
CA THR A 170 -25.45 6.84 -28.41
C THR A 170 -25.59 6.47 -29.89
N ASN A 171 -26.67 6.93 -30.53
CA ASN A 171 -26.92 6.78 -31.97
C ASN A 171 -26.67 8.10 -32.69
N ASN A 172 -25.72 8.12 -33.63
CA ASN A 172 -25.41 9.28 -34.47
C ASN A 172 -26.27 9.26 -35.74
N LEU A 173 -27.13 10.27 -35.89
CA LEU A 173 -28.18 10.32 -36.91
C LEU A 173 -28.11 11.59 -37.75
N ARG A 174 -28.69 11.54 -38.95
CA ARG A 174 -28.89 12.71 -39.82
C ARG A 174 -30.09 12.52 -40.75
N LEU A 175 -30.55 13.62 -41.34
CA LEU A 175 -31.70 13.64 -42.24
C LEU A 175 -31.28 14.05 -43.65
N VAL A 176 -31.93 13.53 -44.68
CA VAL A 176 -31.82 14.01 -46.07
C VAL A 176 -33.21 14.12 -46.71
N ALA A 177 -33.40 15.09 -47.60
CA ALA A 177 -34.59 15.20 -48.44
C ALA A 177 -34.29 14.72 -49.86
N GLU A 178 -35.23 13.97 -50.44
CA GLU A 178 -35.20 13.54 -51.83
C GLU A 178 -36.45 13.98 -52.55
N GLU A 179 -36.29 14.35 -53.82
CA GLU A 179 -37.40 14.64 -54.72
C GLU A 179 -37.15 14.03 -56.10
N THR A 180 -38.16 14.13 -56.97
CA THR A 180 -38.02 13.82 -58.39
C THR A 180 -38.56 15.00 -59.20
N PHE A 181 -37.68 15.67 -59.95
CA PHE A 181 -38.03 16.79 -60.82
C PHE A 181 -37.60 16.49 -62.27
N ALA A 182 -38.47 16.77 -63.25
CA ALA A 182 -38.22 16.40 -64.66
C ALA A 182 -37.85 14.90 -64.86
N LYS A 183 -38.39 14.01 -64.01
CA LYS A 183 -38.08 12.56 -63.94
C LYS A 183 -36.64 12.23 -63.51
N VAL A 184 -35.92 13.19 -62.94
CA VAL A 184 -34.57 12.99 -62.39
C VAL A 184 -34.68 13.01 -60.86
N PRO A 185 -34.29 11.92 -60.17
CA PRO A 185 -34.20 11.93 -58.71
C PRO A 185 -33.06 12.84 -58.27
N ARG A 186 -33.30 13.67 -57.25
CA ARG A 186 -32.32 14.59 -56.66
C ARG A 186 -32.36 14.46 -55.15
N THR A 187 -31.19 14.38 -54.54
CA THR A 187 -31.02 14.33 -53.08
C THR A 187 -30.36 15.62 -52.62
N GLY A 188 -30.93 16.25 -51.60
CA GLY A 188 -30.37 17.42 -50.94
C GLY A 188 -29.13 17.12 -50.09
N PRO A 189 -28.44 18.14 -49.59
CA PRO A 189 -27.40 17.94 -48.58
C PRO A 189 -28.00 17.34 -47.29
N PRO A 190 -27.21 16.60 -46.49
CA PRO A 190 -27.65 16.13 -45.18
C PRO A 190 -27.84 17.29 -44.19
N SER A 191 -28.71 17.10 -43.21
CA SER A 191 -28.83 17.97 -42.03
C SER A 191 -27.54 17.97 -41.21
N ALA A 192 -27.45 18.89 -40.24
CA ALA A 192 -26.49 18.72 -39.14
C ALA A 192 -26.70 17.35 -38.46
N PRO A 193 -25.61 16.67 -38.05
CA PRO A 193 -25.74 15.43 -37.29
C PRO A 193 -26.36 15.72 -35.93
N PHE A 194 -27.13 14.78 -35.42
CA PHE A 194 -27.72 14.83 -34.09
C PHE A 194 -27.67 13.45 -33.44
N THR A 195 -27.74 13.40 -32.12
CA THR A 195 -27.66 12.16 -31.37
C THR A 195 -28.95 11.85 -30.65
N ILE A 196 -29.24 10.55 -30.51
CA ILE A 196 -30.26 10.03 -29.59
C ILE A 196 -29.59 8.96 -28.74
N VAL A 197 -29.69 9.07 -27.40
CA VAL A 197 -29.11 8.07 -26.49
C VAL A 197 -30.23 7.14 -26.03
N ILE A 198 -30.10 5.85 -26.32
CA ILE A 198 -31.04 4.82 -25.86
C ILE A 198 -30.53 4.24 -24.54
N GLY A 199 -31.33 4.30 -23.49
CA GLY A 199 -30.98 3.81 -22.16
C GLY A 199 -32.15 3.88 -21.18
N GLU A 200 -31.96 3.46 -19.93
CA GLU A 200 -32.98 3.67 -18.90
C GLU A 200 -33.22 5.16 -18.67
N ASP A 201 -34.49 5.58 -18.55
CA ASP A 201 -34.83 6.98 -18.32
C ASP A 201 -34.32 7.43 -16.96
N ALA A 202 -33.32 8.32 -16.96
CA ALA A 202 -32.65 8.81 -15.75
C ALA A 202 -33.58 9.61 -14.82
N SER A 203 -34.78 10.03 -15.28
CA SER A 203 -35.80 10.66 -14.43
C SER A 203 -36.57 9.68 -13.54
N VAL A 204 -36.52 8.38 -13.80
CA VAL A 204 -37.20 7.36 -12.98
C VAL A 204 -36.15 6.57 -12.23
N LEU A 205 -36.03 6.82 -10.93
CA LEU A 205 -35.18 5.99 -10.06
C LEU A 205 -35.67 4.53 -10.14
N PRO A 206 -34.76 3.55 -10.32
CA PRO A 206 -35.12 2.14 -10.32
C PRO A 206 -35.97 1.78 -9.08
N PRO A 207 -36.87 0.78 -9.15
CA PRO A 207 -37.60 0.32 -7.99
C PRO A 207 -36.65 -0.02 -6.83
N ASN A 208 -37.04 0.37 -5.62
CA ASN A 208 -36.27 0.15 -4.39
C ASN A 208 -34.93 0.91 -4.29
N THR A 209 -34.79 2.02 -5.01
CA THR A 209 -33.66 2.93 -4.86
C THR A 209 -33.76 3.70 -3.54
N ILE A 210 -32.66 3.73 -2.80
CA ILE A 210 -32.47 4.59 -1.63
C ILE A 210 -30.99 4.98 -1.54
N THR A 211 -30.70 6.28 -1.49
CA THR A 211 -29.33 6.81 -1.37
C THR A 211 -29.27 7.91 -0.33
N ILE A 212 -28.08 8.15 0.24
CA ILE A 212 -27.73 9.41 0.90
C ILE A 212 -26.78 10.14 -0.06
N LYS A 213 -27.17 11.33 -0.54
CA LYS A 213 -26.39 12.12 -1.51
C LYS A 213 -25.36 13.01 -0.81
N GLU A 214 -25.82 13.72 0.22
CA GLU A 214 -25.06 14.75 0.91
C GLU A 214 -25.63 14.99 2.31
N ALA A 215 -24.84 15.65 3.15
CA ALA A 215 -25.34 16.34 4.33
C ALA A 215 -25.21 17.86 4.14
N ILE A 216 -25.93 18.64 4.94
CA ILE A 216 -25.81 20.09 4.99
C ILE A 216 -25.38 20.48 6.40
N ASP A 217 -24.32 21.27 6.45
CA ASP A 217 -23.85 22.01 7.61
C ASP A 217 -24.46 23.42 7.59
N ASP A 218 -25.17 23.80 8.65
CA ASP A 218 -25.71 25.15 8.84
C ASP A 218 -25.23 25.86 10.12
N VAL A 219 -24.13 25.37 10.70
CA VAL A 219 -23.52 25.89 11.94
C VAL A 219 -22.13 26.47 11.64
N GLY A 220 -21.64 27.32 12.54
CA GLY A 220 -20.25 27.78 12.46
C GLY A 220 -19.95 28.78 11.34
N THR A 221 -18.68 28.80 10.93
CA THR A 221 -18.17 29.74 9.91
C THR A 221 -18.20 29.14 8.50
N TYR A 222 -17.99 27.83 8.39
CA TYR A 222 -17.77 27.13 7.12
C TYR A 222 -18.94 26.20 6.77
N MET A 223 -20.13 26.81 6.68
CA MET A 223 -21.38 26.13 6.31
C MET A 223 -21.40 25.67 4.85
N GLY A 224 -22.20 24.66 4.55
CA GLY A 224 -22.43 24.22 3.17
C GLY A 224 -22.77 22.75 3.03
N LYS A 225 -22.54 22.22 1.83
CA LYS A 225 -22.71 20.79 1.54
C LYS A 225 -21.53 20.01 2.12
N LEU A 226 -21.83 18.85 2.67
CA LEU A 226 -20.87 17.88 3.18
C LEU A 226 -20.98 16.59 2.35
N SER A 227 -19.83 16.06 1.97
CA SER A 227 -19.69 14.72 1.39
C SER A 227 -19.37 13.71 2.49
N SER A 228 -19.53 12.42 2.19
CA SER A 228 -19.19 11.35 3.13
C SER A 228 -17.71 11.44 3.54
N GLY A 229 -17.43 11.33 4.84
CA GLY A 229 -16.10 11.49 5.46
C GLY A 229 -15.77 12.89 5.96
N ALA A 230 -16.65 13.88 5.72
CA ALA A 230 -16.43 15.27 6.08
C ALA A 230 -16.23 15.48 7.59
N LEU A 231 -15.33 16.41 7.92
CA LEU A 231 -15.13 16.96 9.26
C LEU A 231 -15.96 18.25 9.40
N THR A 232 -16.83 18.33 10.39
CA THR A 232 -17.80 19.44 10.58
C THR A 232 -17.94 19.79 12.07
N ASP A 233 -18.29 21.04 12.38
CA ASP A 233 -18.67 21.49 13.73
C ASP A 233 -20.19 21.40 13.98
N ASP A 234 -20.98 21.04 12.97
CA ASP A 234 -22.43 20.91 13.05
C ASP A 234 -22.85 19.58 13.73
N THR A 235 -23.48 19.72 14.89
CA THR A 235 -24.04 18.59 15.66
C THR A 235 -25.44 18.18 15.19
N THR A 236 -26.03 18.88 14.22
CA THR A 236 -27.36 18.66 13.67
C THR A 236 -27.39 18.63 12.13
N PRO A 237 -26.49 17.86 11.47
CA PRO A 237 -26.37 17.90 10.02
C PRO A 237 -27.66 17.41 9.33
N THR A 238 -28.05 18.08 8.25
CA THR A 238 -29.25 17.69 7.48
C THR A 238 -28.87 16.78 6.31
N LEU A 239 -29.20 15.49 6.41
CA LEU A 239 -29.00 14.52 5.34
C LEU A 239 -30.06 14.66 4.24
N ARG A 240 -29.63 14.53 2.98
CA ARG A 240 -30.49 14.53 1.79
C ARG A 240 -30.15 13.37 0.89
N GLY A 241 -31.15 12.82 0.21
CA GLY A 241 -30.95 11.68 -0.65
C GLY A 241 -32.09 11.44 -1.63
N ASP A 242 -31.91 10.42 -2.47
CA ASP A 242 -32.93 9.97 -3.41
C ASP A 242 -33.67 8.75 -2.87
N VAL A 243 -34.94 8.63 -3.24
CA VAL A 243 -35.78 7.48 -2.93
C VAL A 243 -36.79 7.23 -4.04
N SER A 244 -37.04 5.96 -4.40
CA SER A 244 -38.14 5.63 -5.31
C SER A 244 -39.48 6.14 -4.74
N ALA A 245 -40.29 6.79 -5.58
CA ALA A 245 -41.53 7.43 -5.16
C ALA A 245 -42.47 6.47 -4.40
N GLY A 246 -43.15 7.00 -3.37
CA GLY A 246 -44.13 6.26 -2.58
C GLY A 246 -43.56 5.42 -1.43
N ASN A 247 -42.22 5.39 -1.24
CA ASN A 247 -41.60 4.73 -0.10
C ASN A 247 -41.48 5.66 1.12
N THR A 248 -41.50 5.06 2.31
CA THR A 248 -41.14 5.72 3.57
C THR A 248 -39.65 5.48 3.83
N VAL A 249 -38.90 6.54 4.13
CA VAL A 249 -37.46 6.45 4.44
C VAL A 249 -37.27 6.49 5.96
N THR A 250 -36.51 5.53 6.48
CA THR A 250 -35.99 5.54 7.86
C THR A 250 -34.48 5.73 7.81
N VAL A 251 -33.96 6.72 8.53
CA VAL A 251 -32.52 6.94 8.70
C VAL A 251 -32.10 6.32 10.03
N TYR A 252 -31.07 5.49 9.97
CA TYR A 252 -30.37 4.92 11.11
C TYR A 252 -29.02 5.60 11.26
N TYR A 253 -28.56 5.80 12.49
CA TYR A 253 -27.24 6.37 12.77
C TYR A 253 -26.57 5.73 13.98
N ARG A 254 -25.25 5.66 13.98
CA ARG A 254 -24.41 5.16 15.07
C ARG A 254 -23.03 5.79 15.07
N LEU A 255 -22.29 5.67 16.16
CA LEU A 255 -20.85 5.92 16.14
C LEU A 255 -20.15 4.84 15.31
N ALA A 256 -19.15 5.25 14.53
CA ALA A 256 -18.35 4.36 13.70
C ALA A 256 -17.75 3.20 14.52
N GLY A 257 -17.77 1.99 13.95
CA GLY A 257 -17.31 0.77 14.63
C GLY A 257 -18.31 0.14 15.61
N SER A 258 -19.43 0.79 15.93
CA SER A 258 -20.47 0.16 16.77
C SER A 258 -21.25 -0.89 15.99
N SER A 259 -21.46 -2.08 16.57
CA SER A 259 -22.32 -3.12 15.96
C SER A 259 -23.83 -2.80 16.06
N THR A 260 -24.22 -1.81 16.86
CA THR A 260 -25.63 -1.46 17.13
C THR A 260 -25.98 -0.05 16.67
N TRP A 261 -27.18 0.12 16.10
CA TRP A 261 -27.68 1.45 15.74
C TRP A 261 -28.03 2.25 17.00
N THR A 262 -27.45 3.45 17.14
CA THR A 262 -27.71 4.35 18.27
C THR A 262 -29.15 4.89 18.24
N GLY A 263 -29.66 5.17 17.04
CA GLY A 263 -31.02 5.63 16.88
C GLY A 263 -31.52 5.50 15.45
N SER A 264 -32.82 5.69 15.27
CA SER A 264 -33.44 5.81 13.97
C SER A 264 -34.66 6.72 14.00
N ALA A 265 -34.96 7.35 12.86
CA ALA A 265 -36.14 8.19 12.70
C ALA A 265 -36.59 8.24 11.23
N THR A 266 -37.87 8.48 11.00
CA THR A 266 -38.44 8.64 9.66
C THR A 266 -38.03 9.98 9.06
N ALA A 267 -37.57 9.97 7.81
CA ALA A 267 -37.24 11.17 7.05
C ALA A 267 -38.49 11.80 6.41
N THR A 268 -38.37 13.07 6.02
CA THR A 268 -39.40 13.75 5.22
C THR A 268 -39.18 13.42 3.75
N VAL A 269 -40.17 12.84 3.08
CA VAL A 269 -40.11 12.48 1.65
C VAL A 269 -40.95 13.45 0.82
N ASN A 270 -40.39 13.99 -0.26
CA ASN A 270 -41.07 14.85 -1.22
C ASN A 270 -40.78 14.36 -2.65
N GLY A 271 -41.76 13.64 -3.23
CA GLY A 271 -41.59 13.02 -4.55
C GLY A 271 -40.54 11.90 -4.51
N THR A 272 -39.43 12.09 -5.22
CA THR A 272 -38.30 11.17 -5.32
C THR A 272 -37.11 11.58 -4.44
N GLU A 273 -37.25 12.64 -3.64
CA GLU A 273 -36.21 13.12 -2.74
C GLU A 273 -36.65 12.99 -1.28
N TRP A 274 -35.69 12.86 -0.38
CA TRP A 274 -35.94 12.89 1.05
C TRP A 274 -34.91 13.72 1.81
N SER A 275 -35.31 14.21 2.98
CA SER A 275 -34.45 14.98 3.89
C SER A 275 -34.68 14.54 5.33
N TRP A 276 -33.60 14.47 6.11
CA TRP A 276 -33.65 14.14 7.53
C TRP A 276 -32.65 14.99 8.32
N THR A 277 -33.07 15.46 9.49
CA THR A 277 -32.24 16.21 10.44
C THR A 277 -32.41 15.54 11.81
N PRO A 278 -31.33 15.33 12.58
CA PRO A 278 -31.43 14.82 13.95
C PRO A 278 -32.39 15.67 14.80
N GLY A 279 -33.25 15.02 15.59
CA GLY A 279 -34.19 15.73 16.47
C GLY A 279 -33.53 16.41 17.69
N SER A 280 -32.29 16.03 17.99
CA SER A 280 -31.43 16.62 19.01
C SER A 280 -30.00 16.61 18.53
N ALA A 281 -29.18 17.54 19.04
CA ALA A 281 -27.74 17.57 18.77
C ALA A 281 -27.10 16.20 19.05
N LEU A 282 -26.36 15.70 18.06
CA LEU A 282 -25.50 14.54 18.19
C LEU A 282 -24.30 14.88 19.08
N ALA A 283 -23.72 13.86 19.72
CA ALA A 283 -22.46 14.06 20.43
C ALA A 283 -21.33 14.28 19.42
N TYR A 284 -20.16 14.72 19.88
CA TYR A 284 -18.96 14.73 19.04
C TYR A 284 -18.46 13.30 18.82
N GLY A 285 -18.01 13.00 17.60
CA GLY A 285 -17.52 11.69 17.21
C GLY A 285 -17.70 11.42 15.72
N GLU A 286 -17.14 10.29 15.27
CA GLU A 286 -17.35 9.78 13.91
C GLU A 286 -18.66 8.99 13.86
N TYR A 287 -19.58 9.42 13.00
CA TYR A 287 -20.89 8.82 12.80
C TYR A 287 -21.00 8.12 11.46
N GLU A 288 -21.70 6.98 11.46
CA GLU A 288 -22.18 6.29 10.28
C GLU A 288 -23.70 6.44 10.18
N PHE A 289 -24.19 6.81 9.00
CA PHE A 289 -25.61 6.96 8.67
C PHE A 289 -26.00 5.97 7.58
N GLN A 290 -27.20 5.42 7.68
CA GLN A 290 -27.80 4.58 6.65
C GLN A 290 -29.29 4.89 6.51
N ALA A 291 -29.70 5.26 5.30
CA ALA A 291 -31.10 5.37 4.94
C ALA A 291 -31.63 4.03 4.42
N SER A 292 -32.86 3.68 4.79
CA SER A 292 -33.51 2.42 4.42
C SER A 292 -34.97 2.65 4.08
N ILE A 293 -35.48 1.85 3.14
CA ILE A 293 -36.89 1.74 2.79
C ILE A 293 -37.45 0.35 3.18
N GLY A 294 -36.89 -0.24 4.24
CA GLY A 294 -37.20 -1.60 4.68
C GLY A 294 -36.11 -2.59 4.25
N GLY A 295 -36.44 -3.53 3.35
CA GLY A 295 -35.50 -4.57 2.90
C GLY A 295 -34.31 -4.08 2.06
N PHE A 296 -34.21 -2.77 1.81
CA PHE A 296 -33.17 -2.14 1.02
C PHE A 296 -32.57 -0.97 1.80
N SER A 297 -31.24 -0.86 1.75
CA SER A 297 -30.47 0.16 2.44
C SER A 297 -29.50 0.83 1.49
N SER A 298 -29.25 2.11 1.73
CA SER A 298 -28.17 2.87 1.12
C SER A 298 -26.80 2.41 1.61
N SER A 299 -25.75 2.77 0.87
CA SER A 299 -24.37 2.74 1.37
C SER A 299 -24.23 3.60 2.63
N LEU A 300 -23.26 3.26 3.48
CA LEU A 300 -22.96 4.08 4.65
C LEU A 300 -22.48 5.47 4.23
N PHE A 301 -23.00 6.49 4.87
CA PHE A 301 -22.54 7.87 4.79
C PHE A 301 -21.90 8.23 6.12
N THR A 302 -20.68 8.76 6.11
CA THR A 302 -19.95 9.07 7.35
C THR A 302 -19.77 10.56 7.55
N LEU A 303 -19.79 11.02 8.80
CA LEU A 303 -19.43 12.39 9.19
C LEU A 303 -18.61 12.33 10.48
N ASP A 304 -17.62 13.20 10.60
CA ASP A 304 -16.84 13.41 11.80
C ASP A 304 -17.25 14.74 12.44
N ILE A 305 -18.10 14.65 13.47
CA ILE A 305 -18.64 15.81 14.18
C ILE A 305 -17.68 16.16 15.30
N ALA A 306 -17.06 17.33 15.24
CA ALA A 306 -15.90 17.66 16.07
C ALA A 306 -16.03 19.03 16.76
N THR A 307 -15.39 19.16 17.91
CA THR A 307 -15.22 20.49 18.52
C THR A 307 -14.19 21.31 17.74
N ALA A 308 -14.17 22.63 17.95
CA ALA A 308 -13.11 23.48 17.38
C ALA A 308 -11.68 23.04 17.77
N ALA A 309 -11.50 22.47 18.96
CA ALA A 309 -10.20 21.94 19.38
C ALA A 309 -9.84 20.65 18.62
N ASP A 310 -10.81 19.76 18.43
CA ASP A 310 -10.61 18.52 17.67
C ASP A 310 -10.38 18.80 16.19
N ILE A 311 -11.07 19.78 15.61
CA ILE A 311 -10.82 20.24 14.23
C ILE A 311 -9.37 20.68 14.05
N ALA A 312 -8.83 21.43 15.03
CA ALA A 312 -7.43 21.83 15.01
C ALA A 312 -6.47 20.64 15.05
N ASN A 313 -6.74 19.65 15.91
CA ASN A 313 -5.92 18.45 16.03
C ASN A 313 -6.01 17.51 14.82
N LYS A 314 -7.19 17.43 14.19
CA LYS A 314 -7.45 16.56 13.03
C LYS A 314 -6.97 17.17 11.71
N THR A 315 -6.74 18.48 11.68
CA THR A 315 -6.15 19.18 10.53
C THR A 315 -4.68 18.83 10.39
N ARG A 316 -4.33 18.10 9.33
CA ARG A 316 -2.98 17.56 9.13
C ARG A 316 -2.66 17.34 7.67
N ILE A 317 -1.37 17.27 7.36
CA ILE A 317 -0.84 16.71 6.12
C ILE A 317 -1.03 15.20 6.21
N GLU A 318 -1.66 14.60 5.20
CA GLU A 318 -1.86 13.14 5.15
C GLU A 318 -0.89 12.49 4.17
N MET A 319 -0.62 13.13 3.03
CA MET A 319 0.18 12.55 1.97
C MET A 319 0.98 13.62 1.25
N VAL A 320 2.23 13.29 0.95
CA VAL A 320 3.13 14.10 0.12
C VAL A 320 3.68 13.22 -0.98
N LYS A 321 3.72 13.74 -2.21
CA LYS A 321 4.15 12.97 -3.38
C LYS A 321 5.23 13.71 -4.15
N ASP A 322 6.20 12.92 -4.61
CA ASP A 322 7.12 13.24 -5.68
C ASP A 322 6.47 12.82 -7.01
N ASP A 323 6.30 13.78 -7.92
CA ASP A 323 5.83 13.53 -9.29
C ASP A 323 6.85 13.94 -10.37
N PHE A 324 8.11 14.10 -9.99
CA PHE A 324 9.22 14.50 -10.84
C PHE A 324 10.27 13.39 -11.01
N GLY A 325 11.15 13.54 -12.00
CA GLY A 325 12.28 12.61 -12.15
C GLY A 325 11.89 11.17 -12.53
N ALA A 326 12.83 10.25 -12.30
CA ALA A 326 12.67 8.83 -12.62
C ALA A 326 12.04 8.02 -11.48
N TRP A 327 12.13 8.53 -10.25
CA TRP A 327 11.73 7.84 -9.02
C TRP A 327 10.64 8.64 -8.33
N GLN A 328 9.40 8.35 -8.70
CA GLN A 328 8.21 9.04 -8.22
C GLN A 328 7.49 8.21 -7.16
N GLY A 329 6.69 8.86 -6.32
CA GLY A 329 5.88 8.15 -5.33
C GLY A 329 5.57 8.97 -4.10
N GLU A 330 5.04 8.28 -3.08
CA GLU A 330 4.77 8.87 -1.78
C GLU A 330 6.08 9.11 -1.00
N LEU A 331 6.09 10.20 -0.24
CA LEU A 331 7.21 10.64 0.58
C LEU A 331 6.81 10.60 2.06
N SER A 332 7.68 10.04 2.89
CA SER A 332 7.62 10.13 4.34
C SER A 332 8.37 11.37 4.85
N SER A 333 8.03 11.83 6.06
CA SER A 333 8.74 12.95 6.68
C SER A 333 10.23 12.60 6.86
N GLY A 334 11.11 13.46 6.38
CA GLY A 334 12.57 13.25 6.34
C GLY A 334 13.09 12.84 4.96
N ALA A 335 12.22 12.52 4.01
CA ALA A 335 12.60 12.05 2.68
C ALA A 335 13.50 13.02 1.90
N ILE A 336 14.32 12.43 1.03
CA ILE A 336 15.13 13.13 0.04
C ILE A 336 14.46 12.96 -1.34
N THR A 337 14.27 14.06 -2.06
CA THR A 337 13.56 14.09 -3.36
C THR A 337 14.25 15.05 -4.34
N ASP A 338 14.16 14.79 -5.64
CA ASP A 338 14.57 15.72 -6.71
C ASP A 338 13.40 16.62 -7.19
N ASP A 339 12.19 16.38 -6.69
CA ASP A 339 11.01 17.18 -6.95
C ASP A 339 11.04 18.51 -6.17
N ALA A 340 11.13 19.61 -6.92
CA ALA A 340 11.06 20.95 -6.37
C ALA A 340 9.61 21.44 -6.17
N THR A 341 8.62 20.72 -6.70
CA THR A 341 7.19 21.02 -6.62
C THR A 341 6.38 19.84 -6.09
N PRO A 342 6.70 19.30 -4.90
CA PRO A 342 5.99 18.14 -4.38
C PRO A 342 4.52 18.47 -4.11
N SER A 343 3.67 17.47 -4.33
CA SER A 343 2.22 17.57 -4.18
C SER A 343 1.80 17.15 -2.77
N PHE A 344 1.21 18.07 -2.01
CA PHE A 344 0.70 17.85 -0.67
C PHE A 344 -0.82 17.66 -0.69
N SER A 345 -1.31 16.78 0.17
CA SER A 345 -2.73 16.66 0.47
C SER A 345 -2.95 16.33 1.94
N GLY A 346 -4.14 16.65 2.43
CA GLY A 346 -4.46 16.40 3.82
C GLY A 346 -5.92 16.59 4.15
N ARG A 347 -6.19 16.69 5.45
CA ARG A 347 -7.53 16.84 6.01
C ARG A 347 -7.69 18.17 6.72
N GLY A 348 -8.90 18.71 6.68
CA GLY A 348 -9.35 19.90 7.40
C GLY A 348 -10.88 19.92 7.53
N GLU A 349 -11.43 20.96 8.14
CA GLU A 349 -12.88 21.19 8.22
C GLU A 349 -13.45 21.40 6.81
N ALA A 350 -14.53 20.69 6.47
CA ALA A 350 -15.14 20.75 5.14
C ALA A 350 -15.61 22.18 4.81
N ASN A 351 -15.44 22.58 3.55
CA ASN A 351 -15.69 23.96 3.07
C ASN A 351 -14.81 25.05 3.75
N GLY A 352 -13.92 24.64 4.65
CA GLY A 352 -13.04 25.50 5.42
C GLY A 352 -11.79 25.90 4.67
N LYS A 353 -10.81 26.41 5.44
CA LYS A 353 -9.52 26.86 4.93
C LYS A 353 -8.39 26.36 5.83
N VAL A 354 -7.34 25.82 5.20
CA VAL A 354 -6.10 25.41 5.87
C VAL A 354 -5.01 26.42 5.55
N VAL A 355 -4.30 26.87 6.59
CA VAL A 355 -3.07 27.65 6.45
C VAL A 355 -1.91 26.67 6.47
N LEU A 356 -1.16 26.62 5.38
CA LEU A 356 0.08 25.85 5.27
C LEU A 356 1.25 26.80 5.45
N ARG A 357 2.13 26.50 6.41
CA ARG A 357 3.40 27.18 6.67
C ARG A 357 4.54 26.33 6.17
N PHE A 358 5.47 26.95 5.46
CA PHE A 358 6.67 26.26 4.99
C PHE A 358 7.90 27.17 5.06
N ALA A 359 9.03 26.59 5.43
CA ALA A 359 10.30 27.31 5.59
C ALA A 359 11.47 26.42 5.21
N GLN A 360 12.49 26.99 4.58
CA GLN A 360 13.80 26.36 4.53
C GLN A 360 14.44 26.49 5.92
N VAL A 361 15.11 25.44 6.41
CA VAL A 361 15.72 25.43 7.75
C VAL A 361 16.60 26.66 7.96
N GLY A 362 16.32 27.41 9.03
CA GLY A 362 17.03 28.65 9.38
C GLY A 362 16.55 29.93 8.66
N GLN A 363 15.54 29.84 7.79
CA GLN A 363 14.93 31.00 7.11
C GLN A 363 13.57 31.37 7.71
N LEU A 364 13.07 32.56 7.35
CA LEU A 364 11.72 32.98 7.71
C LEU A 364 10.68 32.13 6.98
N ALA A 365 9.60 31.79 7.67
CA ALA A 365 8.53 30.98 7.11
C ALA A 365 7.62 31.77 6.16
N ASN A 366 7.18 31.11 5.11
CA ASN A 366 6.12 31.55 4.22
C ASN A 366 4.80 30.87 4.62
N THR A 367 3.69 31.48 4.23
CA THR A 367 2.35 30.88 4.42
C THR A 367 1.52 30.97 3.15
N VAL A 368 0.65 30.00 2.98
CA VAL A 368 -0.39 29.97 1.94
C VAL A 368 -1.69 29.50 2.56
N VAL A 369 -2.82 29.95 2.02
CA VAL A 369 -4.16 29.50 2.42
C VAL A 369 -4.72 28.63 1.32
N VAL A 370 -5.21 27.45 1.69
CA VAL A 370 -5.72 26.41 0.81
C VAL A 370 -7.18 26.15 1.17
N ASP A 371 -8.04 26.04 0.17
CA ASP A 371 -9.44 25.69 0.37
C ASP A 371 -9.59 24.19 0.66
N VAL A 372 -10.50 23.86 1.57
CA VAL A 372 -10.90 22.49 1.86
C VAL A 372 -12.21 22.20 1.14
N ASP A 373 -12.29 21.06 0.48
CA ASP A 373 -13.50 20.64 -0.23
C ASP A 373 -14.61 20.15 0.72
N SER A 374 -15.77 19.79 0.15
CA SER A 374 -16.93 19.32 0.91
C SER A 374 -16.71 17.97 1.62
N SER A 375 -15.65 17.23 1.29
CA SER A 375 -15.27 15.98 1.97
C SER A 375 -14.26 16.19 3.10
N GLY A 376 -13.84 17.44 3.35
CA GLY A 376 -12.82 17.75 4.34
C GLY A 376 -11.39 17.50 3.84
N LYS A 377 -11.17 17.40 2.52
CA LYS A 377 -9.85 17.19 1.92
C LYS A 377 -9.32 18.47 1.29
N TRP A 378 -8.02 18.67 1.36
CA TRP A 378 -7.33 19.78 0.71
C TRP A 378 -6.09 19.26 -0.04
N ALA A 379 -5.69 20.00 -1.07
CA ALA A 379 -4.50 19.71 -1.85
C ALA A 379 -3.74 21.00 -2.19
N TRP A 380 -2.42 20.92 -2.20
CA TRP A 380 -1.55 22.04 -2.50
C TRP A 380 -0.23 21.59 -3.13
N THR A 381 0.20 22.30 -4.16
CA THR A 381 1.52 22.14 -4.77
C THR A 381 2.16 23.54 -4.87
N PRO A 382 3.46 23.71 -4.58
CA PRO A 382 4.15 24.99 -4.74
C PRO A 382 3.99 25.55 -6.16
N ALA A 383 3.63 26.83 -6.28
CA ALA A 383 3.46 27.48 -7.59
C ALA A 383 4.78 27.67 -8.36
N SER A 384 5.91 27.59 -7.66
CA SER A 384 7.26 27.64 -8.20
C SER A 384 8.14 26.65 -7.45
N GLY A 385 9.11 26.05 -8.14
CA GLY A 385 10.04 25.11 -7.53
C GLY A 385 10.73 25.69 -6.30
N LEU A 386 10.64 24.95 -5.19
CA LEU A 386 11.34 25.23 -3.96
C LEU A 386 12.85 25.00 -4.18
N PRO A 387 13.71 25.95 -3.83
CA PRO A 387 15.16 25.77 -3.93
C PRO A 387 15.68 24.56 -3.15
N ALA A 388 16.79 23.99 -3.62
CA ALA A 388 17.45 22.89 -2.94
C ALA A 388 17.81 23.22 -1.48
N GLY A 389 17.60 22.25 -0.60
CA GLY A 389 17.86 22.30 0.83
C GLY A 389 16.78 21.62 1.65
N THR A 390 16.90 21.71 2.98
CA THR A 390 15.94 21.12 3.92
C THR A 390 14.78 22.06 4.20
N TRP A 391 13.56 21.56 4.09
CA TRP A 391 12.31 22.29 4.25
C TRP A 391 11.46 21.65 5.35
N SER A 392 10.74 22.49 6.08
CA SER A 392 9.73 22.10 7.07
C SER A 392 8.36 22.59 6.61
N PHE A 393 7.33 21.76 6.75
CA PHE A 393 5.94 22.03 6.39
C PHE A 393 5.02 21.71 7.58
N GLU A 394 4.11 22.62 7.88
CA GLU A 394 3.11 22.47 8.94
C GLU A 394 1.79 23.08 8.48
N VAL A 395 0.68 22.59 9.01
CA VAL A 395 -0.65 23.11 8.69
C VAL A 395 -1.45 23.44 9.94
N GLN A 396 -2.42 24.33 9.81
CA GLN A 396 -3.44 24.60 10.83
C GLN A 396 -4.73 25.10 10.17
N PRO A 397 -5.90 24.99 10.82
CA PRO A 397 -7.10 25.67 10.34
C PRO A 397 -6.90 27.19 10.38
N GLN A 398 -7.54 27.91 9.44
CA GLN A 398 -7.46 29.36 9.42
C GLN A 398 -8.10 29.98 10.68
N GLY A 399 -7.34 30.86 11.36
CA GLY A 399 -7.78 31.51 12.59
C GLY A 399 -7.37 30.77 13.88
N HIS A 400 -6.74 29.60 13.75
CA HIS A 400 -6.17 28.86 14.88
C HIS A 400 -4.69 29.20 15.11
N ASN A 401 -4.17 28.83 16.28
CA ASN A 401 -2.80 29.19 16.72
C ASN A 401 -1.88 27.96 16.94
N ALA A 402 -2.41 26.75 16.73
CA ALA A 402 -1.68 25.51 16.92
C ALA A 402 -1.39 24.87 15.56
N TRP A 403 -0.10 24.66 15.28
CA TRP A 403 0.38 24.00 14.08
C TRP A 403 0.38 22.47 14.28
N SER A 404 0.20 21.74 13.18
CA SER A 404 0.37 20.29 13.13
C SER A 404 1.81 19.88 13.43
N ASN A 405 2.05 18.56 13.52
CA ASN A 405 3.40 18.02 13.45
C ASN A 405 4.12 18.48 12.18
N THR A 406 5.43 18.66 12.28
CA THR A 406 6.27 19.08 11.16
C THR A 406 6.52 17.92 10.20
N PHE A 407 6.19 18.12 8.93
CA PHE A 407 6.65 17.28 7.83
C PHE A 407 7.94 17.87 7.25
N SER A 408 9.01 17.10 7.17
CA SER A 408 10.31 17.57 6.68
C SER A 408 10.65 16.95 5.33
N LEU A 409 11.30 17.71 4.44
CA LEU A 409 11.84 17.21 3.17
C LEU A 409 13.23 17.78 2.91
N SER A 410 14.09 17.00 2.26
CA SER A 410 15.34 17.49 1.68
C SER A 410 15.21 17.50 0.16
N ILE A 411 14.97 18.68 -0.40
CA ILE A 411 14.86 18.88 -1.85
C ILE A 411 16.26 19.02 -2.43
N THR A 412 16.59 18.20 -3.41
CA THR A 412 17.88 18.25 -4.10
C THR A 412 17.77 19.03 -5.42
N GLY A 413 18.89 19.24 -6.10
CA GLY A 413 18.86 19.80 -7.46
C GLY A 413 18.44 18.72 -8.47
N SER A 414 18.21 19.09 -9.73
CA SER A 414 17.86 18.14 -10.80
C SER A 414 18.89 17.03 -11.04
N ASP A 415 20.10 17.17 -10.50
CA ASP A 415 21.13 16.14 -10.54
C ASP A 415 20.90 15.04 -9.49
N GLY A 416 19.91 15.20 -8.61
CA GLY A 416 19.50 14.24 -7.59
C GLY A 416 20.48 14.06 -6.42
N PHE A 417 20.13 13.16 -5.51
CA PHE A 417 20.97 12.71 -4.40
C PHE A 417 21.77 11.46 -4.79
N ASN A 418 23.07 11.46 -4.51
CA ASN A 418 23.88 10.25 -4.68
C ASN A 418 23.74 9.38 -3.43
N PRO A 419 23.37 8.09 -3.56
CA PRO A 419 23.24 7.20 -2.42
C PRO A 419 24.53 7.10 -1.60
N VAL A 420 24.38 7.01 -0.28
CA VAL A 420 25.47 6.91 0.69
C VAL A 420 25.25 5.72 1.62
N ILE A 421 26.34 5.11 2.06
CA ILE A 421 26.35 4.08 3.12
C ILE A 421 26.62 4.82 4.43
N THR A 422 25.74 4.66 5.42
CA THR A 422 25.85 5.35 6.71
C THR A 422 26.61 4.51 7.73
N ASP A 423 26.28 3.23 7.81
CA ASP A 423 26.77 2.27 8.80
C ASP A 423 26.57 0.83 8.32
N GLY A 424 27.10 -0.12 9.09
CA GLY A 424 26.78 -1.53 8.96
C GLY A 424 26.36 -2.13 10.29
N TYR A 425 25.91 -3.37 10.27
CA TYR A 425 25.51 -4.14 11.41
C TYR A 425 26.07 -5.55 11.29
N ASP A 426 26.66 -6.01 12.38
CA ASP A 426 27.11 -7.36 12.59
C ASP A 426 26.10 -8.02 13.52
N ASP A 427 25.44 -9.07 13.03
CA ASP A 427 24.48 -9.86 13.80
C ASP A 427 25.00 -11.26 14.15
N MET A 428 26.30 -11.52 13.96
CA MET A 428 26.94 -12.75 14.39
C MET A 428 27.35 -12.63 15.86
N GLY A 429 26.76 -13.47 16.71
CA GLY A 429 27.03 -13.44 18.16
C GLY A 429 26.36 -12.25 18.82
N THR A 430 27.15 -11.39 19.50
CA THR A 430 26.59 -10.17 20.11
C THR A 430 26.50 -9.08 19.07
N SER A 431 25.28 -8.63 18.78
CA SER A 431 25.09 -7.66 17.70
C SER A 431 25.79 -6.33 17.96
N LYS A 432 26.40 -5.76 16.91
CA LYS A 432 27.10 -4.48 16.98
C LYS A 432 26.95 -3.65 15.71
N VAL A 433 26.91 -2.33 15.89
CA VAL A 433 26.97 -1.37 14.79
C VAL A 433 28.42 -1.22 14.31
N LEU A 434 28.62 -1.34 13.00
CA LEU A 434 29.91 -1.22 12.33
C LEU A 434 30.07 0.18 11.71
N ALA A 435 31.22 0.78 11.93
CA ALA A 435 31.68 1.98 11.24
C ALA A 435 32.65 1.63 10.10
N ASN A 436 32.90 2.61 9.23
CA ASN A 436 33.85 2.45 8.12
C ASN A 436 35.27 2.14 8.63
N GLY A 437 35.80 0.97 8.27
CA GLY A 437 37.12 0.48 8.64
C GLY A 437 37.11 -0.63 9.70
N ASP A 438 35.94 -0.93 10.27
CA ASP A 438 35.81 -1.88 11.37
C ASP A 438 36.07 -3.34 10.94
N ARG A 439 36.14 -4.20 11.97
CA ARG A 439 36.39 -5.63 11.86
C ARG A 439 35.16 -6.37 12.35
N THR A 440 34.84 -7.48 11.70
CA THR A 440 33.66 -8.29 11.99
C THR A 440 33.94 -9.74 11.62
N ASP A 441 33.38 -10.67 12.38
CA ASP A 441 33.34 -12.10 12.12
C ASP A 441 32.06 -12.52 11.39
N ASP A 442 31.07 -11.64 11.34
CA ASP A 442 29.91 -11.77 10.48
C ASP A 442 30.33 -11.71 9.00
N THR A 443 30.00 -12.78 8.29
CA THR A 443 30.25 -12.91 6.85
C THR A 443 29.08 -12.42 5.99
N THR A 444 28.01 -11.96 6.62
CA THR A 444 26.77 -11.42 6.05
C THR A 444 26.38 -10.07 6.67
N PRO A 445 27.31 -9.08 6.79
CA PRO A 445 27.00 -7.83 7.47
C PRO A 445 25.88 -7.07 6.74
N THR A 446 24.94 -6.54 7.51
CA THR A 446 23.86 -5.70 6.97
C THR A 446 24.33 -4.26 6.86
N LEU A 447 24.24 -3.66 5.67
CA LEU A 447 24.62 -2.27 5.41
C LEU A 447 23.39 -1.38 5.33
N ASN A 448 23.45 -0.22 5.97
CA ASN A 448 22.38 0.79 5.93
C ASN A 448 22.86 2.04 5.20
N GLY A 449 21.91 2.77 4.63
CA GLY A 449 22.23 4.03 3.98
C GLY A 449 21.03 4.89 3.63
N GLN A 450 21.33 6.01 2.97
CA GLN A 450 20.32 6.93 2.45
C GLN A 450 20.45 7.14 0.94
N ALA A 451 19.31 7.39 0.30
CA ALA A 451 19.16 7.68 -1.11
C ALA A 451 17.92 8.59 -1.33
N GLU A 452 17.60 8.90 -2.58
CA GLU A 452 16.27 9.47 -2.89
C GLU A 452 15.20 8.45 -2.53
N ALA A 453 14.07 8.92 -1.98
CA ALA A 453 12.96 8.06 -1.64
C ALA A 453 12.48 7.27 -2.87
N ASN A 454 12.12 6.00 -2.66
CA ASN A 454 11.65 5.09 -3.71
C ASN A 454 12.70 4.76 -4.81
N SER A 455 13.93 5.27 -4.73
CA SER A 455 14.95 5.08 -5.77
C SER A 455 15.65 3.72 -5.67
N ILE A 456 16.17 3.23 -6.80
CA ILE A 456 17.05 2.06 -6.82
C ILE A 456 18.48 2.50 -6.47
N VAL A 457 19.02 1.87 -5.44
CA VAL A 457 20.42 1.96 -5.02
C VAL A 457 21.17 0.75 -5.55
N TYR A 458 22.20 0.99 -6.35
CA TYR A 458 23.17 -0.02 -6.74
C TYR A 458 24.30 -0.07 -5.71
N LEU A 459 24.65 -1.26 -5.26
CA LEU A 459 25.72 -1.49 -4.30
C LEU A 459 26.83 -2.32 -4.96
N ARG A 460 28.07 -1.83 -4.93
CA ARG A 460 29.25 -2.57 -5.38
C ARG A 460 30.04 -3.08 -4.19
N ALA A 461 30.15 -4.39 -4.05
CA ALA A 461 31.02 -5.06 -3.10
C ALA A 461 32.31 -5.52 -3.79
N THR A 462 33.47 -5.07 -3.30
CA THR A 462 34.77 -5.35 -3.90
C THR A 462 35.69 -6.06 -2.91
N ASN A 463 36.24 -7.22 -3.29
CA ASN A 463 37.31 -7.91 -2.56
C ASN A 463 38.50 -8.12 -3.51
N GLY A 464 39.59 -7.40 -3.26
CA GLY A 464 40.77 -7.40 -4.12
C GLY A 464 40.47 -6.89 -5.53
N THR A 465 40.51 -7.77 -6.53
CA THR A 465 40.21 -7.43 -7.94
C THR A 465 38.80 -7.84 -8.39
N ASN A 466 38.08 -8.57 -7.54
CA ASN A 466 36.73 -9.03 -7.82
C ASN A 466 35.73 -8.00 -7.30
N ALA A 467 34.83 -7.53 -8.17
CA ALA A 467 33.74 -6.65 -7.80
C ALA A 467 32.41 -7.24 -8.28
N THR A 468 31.42 -7.25 -7.39
CA THR A 468 30.05 -7.66 -7.68
C THR A 468 29.12 -6.49 -7.43
N VAL A 469 28.13 -6.31 -8.30
CA VAL A 469 27.11 -5.25 -8.17
C VAL A 469 25.77 -5.87 -7.85
N TYR A 470 25.12 -5.34 -6.83
CA TYR A 470 23.78 -5.65 -6.34
C TYR A 470 22.88 -4.42 -6.46
N SER A 471 21.61 -4.56 -6.15
CA SER A 471 20.67 -3.45 -6.04
C SER A 471 19.65 -3.67 -4.94
N VAL A 472 19.20 -2.58 -4.33
CA VAL A 472 18.09 -2.49 -3.38
C VAL A 472 17.27 -1.23 -3.68
N THR A 473 16.00 -1.20 -3.26
CA THR A 473 15.15 -0.01 -3.37
C THR A 473 15.09 0.70 -2.02
N ALA A 474 15.25 2.02 -2.01
CA ALA A 474 15.04 2.82 -0.82
C ALA A 474 13.55 2.98 -0.50
N ASP A 475 13.21 3.06 0.79
CA ASP A 475 11.85 3.27 1.27
C ASP A 475 11.32 4.69 0.98
N THR A 476 10.10 4.99 1.43
CA THR A 476 9.47 6.31 1.25
C THR A 476 10.13 7.44 2.04
N ALA A 477 11.00 7.12 3.00
CA ALA A 477 11.85 8.08 3.72
C ALA A 477 13.26 8.20 3.10
N GLY A 478 13.59 7.38 2.10
CA GLY A 478 14.90 7.34 1.47
C GLY A 478 15.93 6.49 2.20
N ASN A 479 15.53 5.67 3.18
CA ASN A 479 16.43 4.71 3.82
C ASN A 479 16.49 3.42 3.01
N TRP A 480 17.65 2.78 2.98
CA TRP A 480 17.81 1.46 2.38
C TRP A 480 18.70 0.58 3.25
N THR A 481 18.45 -0.72 3.21
CA THR A 481 19.22 -1.73 3.92
C THR A 481 19.62 -2.82 2.94
N TRP A 482 20.82 -3.40 3.08
CA TRP A 482 21.27 -4.48 2.23
C TRP A 482 22.10 -5.48 3.00
N THR A 483 21.72 -6.75 2.87
CA THR A 483 22.47 -7.89 3.41
C THR A 483 22.97 -8.75 2.24
N PRO A 484 24.23 -9.22 2.25
CA PRO A 484 24.72 -10.13 1.22
C PRO A 484 23.81 -11.36 1.07
N PRO A 485 23.43 -11.78 -0.15
CA PRO A 485 22.59 -12.96 -0.37
C PRO A 485 23.29 -14.30 -0.08
N GLY A 486 24.55 -14.26 0.37
CA GLY A 486 25.35 -15.41 0.74
C GLY A 486 26.63 -14.95 1.44
N THR A 487 27.33 -15.89 2.06
CA THR A 487 28.50 -15.58 2.87
C THR A 487 29.63 -14.97 2.05
N LEU A 488 30.15 -13.85 2.54
CA LEU A 488 31.33 -13.21 2.00
C LEU A 488 32.59 -13.92 2.53
N ALA A 489 33.60 -14.08 1.67
CA ALA A 489 34.87 -14.63 2.10
C ALA A 489 35.58 -13.69 3.09
N TYR A 490 36.29 -14.26 4.07
CA TYR A 490 37.16 -13.47 4.95
C TYR A 490 38.18 -12.65 4.16
N GLY A 491 38.44 -11.44 4.64
CA GLY A 491 39.33 -10.47 4.02
C GLY A 491 38.75 -9.06 4.01
N LYS A 492 39.48 -8.15 3.35
CA LYS A 492 39.08 -6.76 3.22
C LYS A 492 38.04 -6.61 2.10
N TRP A 493 36.90 -6.03 2.45
CA TRP A 493 35.83 -5.66 1.53
C TRP A 493 35.65 -4.15 1.47
N ASP A 494 35.52 -3.61 0.27
CA ASP A 494 35.14 -2.22 0.02
C ASP A 494 33.75 -2.19 -0.61
N PHE A 495 32.78 -1.57 0.08
CA PHE A 495 31.40 -1.38 -0.36
C PHE A 495 31.18 0.06 -0.83
N GLN A 496 30.46 0.24 -1.94
CA GLN A 496 30.14 1.56 -2.48
C GLN A 496 28.72 1.58 -3.02
N ALA A 497 28.00 2.68 -2.81
CA ALA A 497 26.64 2.87 -3.31
C ALA A 497 26.63 3.81 -4.53
N SER A 498 25.64 3.67 -5.41
CA SER A 498 25.44 4.53 -6.57
C SER A 498 23.99 4.49 -7.04
N LYS A 499 23.52 5.55 -7.69
CA LYS A 499 22.27 5.56 -8.45
C LYS A 499 22.37 4.93 -9.85
N MET A 500 23.58 4.54 -10.27
CA MET A 500 23.84 3.89 -11.56
C MET A 500 24.62 2.59 -11.37
N SER A 501 24.29 1.56 -12.16
CA SER A 501 24.96 0.25 -12.11
C SER A 501 26.40 0.24 -12.67
N THR A 502 26.81 1.28 -13.41
CA THR A 502 28.07 1.29 -14.18
C THR A 502 29.06 2.38 -13.77
N GLY A 503 28.74 3.22 -12.77
CA GLY A 503 29.59 4.35 -12.38
C GLY A 503 28.98 5.22 -11.29
N GLY A 504 29.65 6.31 -10.90
CA GLY A 504 29.13 7.25 -9.89
C GLY A 504 29.20 6.74 -8.44
N TRP A 505 30.07 5.77 -8.18
CA TRP A 505 30.21 5.14 -6.87
C TRP A 505 30.63 6.13 -5.77
N SER A 506 30.00 6.01 -4.60
CA SER A 506 30.34 6.71 -3.36
C SER A 506 31.78 6.43 -2.90
N ASN A 507 32.22 7.11 -1.85
CA ASN A 507 33.42 6.67 -1.14
C ASN A 507 33.23 5.23 -0.60
N ALA A 508 34.34 4.49 -0.49
CA ALA A 508 34.31 3.13 0.03
C ALA A 508 33.99 3.11 1.53
N PHE A 509 32.99 2.30 1.88
CA PHE A 509 32.76 1.80 3.22
C PHE A 509 33.48 0.46 3.34
N THR A 510 34.58 0.44 4.07
CA THR A 510 35.47 -0.71 4.19
C THR A 510 35.11 -1.54 5.41
N LEU A 511 35.01 -2.86 5.27
CA LEU A 511 34.95 -3.80 6.38
C LEU A 511 36.06 -4.86 6.25
N ASN A 512 36.62 -5.29 7.37
CA ASN A 512 37.59 -6.38 7.42
C ASN A 512 36.95 -7.62 8.06
N LEU A 513 36.53 -8.57 7.23
CA LEU A 513 35.91 -9.81 7.67
C LEU A 513 36.99 -10.79 8.13
N GLU A 514 36.91 -11.30 9.35
CA GLU A 514 37.87 -12.27 9.87
C GLU A 514 37.27 -13.26 10.87
N VAL A 515 37.83 -14.46 10.94
CA VAL A 515 37.40 -15.48 11.92
C VAL A 515 37.61 -14.95 13.34
N GLU A 516 36.59 -15.10 14.19
CA GLU A 516 36.72 -14.87 15.62
C GLU A 516 37.86 -15.73 16.20
N LYS A 517 38.83 -15.10 16.87
CA LYS A 517 39.95 -15.82 17.47
C LYS A 517 39.52 -16.47 18.79
N VAL A 518 39.04 -17.70 18.70
CA VAL A 518 38.74 -18.56 19.85
C VAL A 518 40.03 -18.92 20.62
N GLY A 519 40.05 -18.68 21.93
CA GLY A 519 41.12 -19.16 22.84
C GLY A 519 41.02 -20.66 23.15
N THR A 520 41.95 -21.19 23.96
CA THR A 520 41.96 -22.61 24.39
C THR A 520 40.75 -22.99 25.24
N SER A 521 40.32 -24.27 25.23
CA SER A 521 39.27 -24.80 26.11
C SER A 521 39.72 -26.02 26.92
N GLY A 522 39.20 -26.22 28.14
CA GLY A 522 39.54 -27.38 28.98
C GLY A 522 38.81 -27.44 30.34
N LEU A 523 39.10 -28.49 31.11
CA LEU A 523 38.63 -28.73 32.49
C LEU A 523 39.83 -29.14 33.36
N GLU A 524 39.89 -28.60 34.57
CA GLU A 524 40.85 -28.96 35.61
C GLU A 524 40.11 -29.18 36.94
N ASP A 525 40.04 -30.44 37.36
CA ASP A 525 39.39 -30.93 38.59
C ASP A 525 40.39 -31.28 39.70
N PHE A 526 41.69 -31.16 39.44
CA PHE A 526 42.79 -31.49 40.35
C PHE A 526 42.94 -32.98 40.72
N ASP A 527 42.30 -33.93 40.01
CA ASP A 527 42.37 -35.38 40.28
C ASP A 527 43.81 -35.96 40.23
N TRP A 528 44.72 -35.25 39.55
CA TRP A 528 46.14 -35.63 39.47
C TRP A 528 46.91 -35.32 40.75
N VAL A 529 46.36 -34.52 41.68
CA VAL A 529 47.03 -34.10 42.91
C VAL A 529 47.35 -35.29 43.80
N HIS A 530 46.48 -36.31 43.85
CA HIS A 530 46.74 -37.52 44.62
C HIS A 530 48.04 -38.24 44.19
N ASP A 531 48.26 -38.37 42.89
CA ASP A 531 49.48 -38.97 42.35
C ASP A 531 50.70 -38.05 42.51
N TYR A 532 50.51 -36.74 42.41
CA TYR A 532 51.56 -35.76 42.69
C TYR A 532 52.05 -35.86 44.14
N LEU A 533 51.15 -35.92 45.13
CA LEU A 533 51.47 -36.05 46.55
C LEU A 533 52.32 -37.29 46.85
N ARG A 534 51.98 -38.42 46.21
CA ARG A 534 52.76 -39.66 46.29
C ARG A 534 54.14 -39.49 45.69
N SER A 535 54.24 -38.83 44.54
CA SER A 535 55.52 -38.63 43.83
C SER A 535 56.51 -37.78 44.62
N VAL A 536 56.03 -36.80 45.38
CA VAL A 536 56.87 -35.89 46.19
C VAL A 536 57.08 -36.37 47.63
N GLY A 537 56.54 -37.53 48.00
CA GLY A 537 56.69 -38.12 49.34
C GLY A 537 56.04 -37.30 50.46
N ALA A 538 55.03 -36.48 50.14
CA ALA A 538 54.29 -35.69 51.12
C ALA A 538 53.36 -36.59 51.96
N PRO A 539 53.02 -36.21 53.21
CA PRO A 539 51.86 -36.80 53.88
C PRO A 539 50.64 -36.61 52.97
N TYR A 540 49.73 -37.60 52.89
CA TYR A 540 48.54 -37.71 52.01
C TYR A 540 47.51 -36.55 52.11
N ASN A 541 47.92 -35.37 52.58
CA ASN A 541 47.10 -34.26 53.00
C ASN A 541 47.39 -32.99 52.18
N SER A 542 48.66 -32.64 51.86
CA SER A 542 48.99 -31.42 51.10
C SER A 542 50.43 -31.36 50.60
N ALA A 543 50.70 -30.69 49.47
CA ALA A 543 52.04 -30.34 49.01
C ALA A 543 52.07 -29.00 48.27
N SER A 544 53.26 -28.40 48.15
CA SER A 544 53.46 -27.19 47.33
C SER A 544 53.72 -27.58 45.87
N VAL A 545 53.10 -26.81 44.96
CA VAL A 545 53.30 -26.85 43.51
C VAL A 545 54.08 -25.60 43.11
N PRO A 546 55.29 -25.73 42.53
CA PRO A 546 56.08 -24.56 42.11
C PRO A 546 55.43 -23.76 40.99
N ALA A 547 55.75 -22.47 40.91
CA ALA A 547 55.40 -21.61 39.79
C ALA A 547 55.92 -22.18 38.45
N ASN A 548 55.19 -21.89 37.38
CA ASN A 548 55.34 -22.39 36.02
C ASN A 548 55.09 -23.89 35.82
N THR A 549 54.61 -24.60 36.85
CA THR A 549 54.11 -25.97 36.67
C THR A 549 52.86 -25.94 35.80
N LEU A 550 52.77 -26.86 34.84
CA LEU A 550 51.57 -27.10 34.04
C LEU A 550 50.83 -28.29 34.64
N SER A 551 49.53 -28.13 34.86
CA SER A 551 48.66 -29.26 35.15
C SER A 551 48.54 -30.16 33.91
N PRO A 552 48.18 -31.44 34.07
CA PRO A 552 47.95 -32.36 32.96
C PRO A 552 46.93 -31.85 31.94
N ASN A 553 45.96 -31.03 32.38
CA ASN A 553 44.92 -30.45 31.54
C ASN A 553 45.28 -29.06 30.98
N GLY A 554 46.52 -28.60 31.16
CA GLY A 554 47.04 -27.40 30.50
C GLY A 554 46.90 -26.09 31.29
N LEU A 555 46.44 -26.14 32.55
CA LEU A 555 46.37 -24.96 33.41
C LEU A 555 47.74 -24.66 34.01
N ARG A 556 48.22 -23.41 33.90
CA ARG A 556 49.53 -23.01 34.43
C ARG A 556 49.41 -22.41 35.82
N PHE A 557 50.23 -22.90 36.75
CA PHE A 557 50.48 -22.23 38.03
C PHE A 557 51.40 -21.02 37.81
N ILE A 558 50.86 -19.81 37.92
CA ILE A 558 51.64 -18.56 37.69
C ILE A 558 52.53 -18.23 38.90
N LYS A 559 52.14 -18.69 40.10
CA LYS A 559 52.90 -18.59 41.34
C LYS A 559 52.93 -19.92 42.07
N ASP A 560 53.86 -20.06 43.03
CA ASP A 560 53.88 -21.19 43.94
C ASP A 560 52.52 -21.29 44.64
N ALA A 561 51.91 -22.47 44.57
CA ALA A 561 50.63 -22.78 45.17
C ALA A 561 50.75 -23.98 46.11
N THR A 562 49.72 -24.21 46.92
CA THR A 562 49.59 -25.45 47.68
C THR A 562 48.35 -26.18 47.18
N VAL A 563 48.46 -27.50 47.02
CA VAL A 563 47.36 -28.39 46.64
C VAL A 563 47.09 -29.38 47.77
N MET A 564 45.83 -29.79 47.94
CA MET A 564 45.40 -30.74 48.97
C MET A 564 44.83 -32.00 48.32
N GLY A 565 45.14 -33.15 48.92
CA GLY A 565 44.69 -34.46 48.46
C GLY A 565 43.52 -35.02 49.27
N PRO A 566 43.04 -36.22 48.94
CA PRO A 566 41.73 -36.75 49.34
C PRO A 566 41.57 -37.08 50.84
N GLY A 567 42.60 -36.87 51.67
CA GLY A 567 42.54 -37.07 53.13
C GLY A 567 41.48 -36.23 53.86
N PHE A 568 40.84 -35.28 53.16
CA PHE A 568 39.75 -34.42 53.66
C PHE A 568 38.43 -34.55 52.87
N GLY A 569 38.30 -35.55 51.99
CA GLY A 569 37.06 -35.85 51.26
C GLY A 569 36.94 -35.30 49.84
N HIS A 570 37.80 -34.36 49.42
CA HIS A 570 37.82 -33.74 48.07
C HIS A 570 39.26 -33.33 47.68
N GLU A 571 39.53 -33.12 46.38
CA GLU A 571 40.84 -32.71 45.82
C GLU A 571 40.74 -31.27 45.26
N TYR A 572 41.60 -30.34 45.70
CA TYR A 572 41.50 -28.93 45.32
C TYR A 572 42.84 -28.16 45.47
N ALA A 573 42.95 -27.03 44.76
CA ALA A 573 44.02 -26.05 44.98
C ALA A 573 43.64 -25.08 46.10
N ILE A 574 44.55 -24.83 47.06
CA ILE A 574 44.25 -24.02 48.25
C ILE A 574 44.93 -22.65 48.30
N PHE A 575 44.23 -21.71 48.92
CA PHE A 575 44.75 -20.40 49.35
C PHE A 575 44.76 -20.25 50.90
N THR A 576 44.86 -21.36 51.64
CA THR A 576 44.89 -21.39 53.12
C THR A 576 46.28 -21.19 53.73
N GLY A 577 47.36 -21.50 52.99
CA GLY A 577 48.77 -21.32 53.41
C GLY A 577 49.49 -20.12 52.80
N GLY A 578 48.81 -19.35 51.94
CA GLY A 578 49.32 -18.16 51.25
C GLY A 578 48.14 -17.26 50.86
N LEU A 579 48.39 -15.96 50.68
CA LEU A 579 47.33 -14.97 50.42
C LEU A 579 46.75 -15.06 48.99
N HIS A 580 47.34 -15.88 48.12
CA HIS A 580 47.26 -15.67 46.67
C HIS A 580 47.39 -16.98 45.89
N LEU A 581 46.39 -17.30 45.06
CA LEU A 581 46.47 -18.30 43.99
C LEU A 581 46.40 -17.56 42.65
N SER A 582 47.26 -17.93 41.70
CA SER A 582 47.26 -17.36 40.36
C SER A 582 47.44 -18.45 39.32
N LEU A 583 46.44 -18.57 38.45
CA LEU A 583 46.34 -19.60 37.43
C LEU A 583 46.11 -18.91 36.07
N GLY A 584 46.63 -19.49 34.99
CA GLY A 584 46.51 -18.86 33.68
C GLY A 584 46.76 -19.78 32.50
N TRP A 585 46.58 -19.18 31.32
CA TRP A 585 46.58 -19.80 30.00
C TRP A 585 47.57 -19.06 29.10
N ASP A 586 48.50 -19.79 28.49
CA ASP A 586 49.53 -19.19 27.63
C ASP A 586 48.94 -18.66 26.31
N GLU A 587 47.88 -19.30 25.80
CA GLU A 587 47.20 -18.93 24.54
C GLU A 587 45.93 -18.08 24.77
N GLY A 588 45.52 -17.94 26.04
CA GLY A 588 44.32 -17.23 26.46
C GLY A 588 43.02 -18.03 26.34
N THR A 589 41.96 -17.53 26.98
CA THR A 589 40.59 -18.05 26.94
C THR A 589 39.57 -16.92 26.81
N THR A 590 38.39 -17.21 26.26
CA THR A 590 37.26 -16.28 26.13
C THR A 590 36.40 -16.22 27.39
N ASP A 591 36.39 -17.28 28.18
CA ASP A 591 35.59 -17.43 29.38
C ASP A 591 36.20 -18.49 30.31
N PHE A 592 35.83 -18.45 31.59
CA PHE A 592 36.11 -19.51 32.54
C PHE A 592 35.12 -19.54 33.71
N GLU A 593 35.06 -20.70 34.34
CA GLU A 593 34.30 -20.99 35.54
C GLU A 593 35.19 -21.73 36.55
N PHE A 594 34.94 -21.57 37.85
CA PHE A 594 35.45 -22.48 38.88
C PHE A 594 34.54 -22.54 40.11
N LYS A 595 34.65 -23.63 40.87
CA LYS A 595 34.01 -23.80 42.18
C LYS A 595 34.92 -23.32 43.31
N LEU A 596 34.36 -22.57 44.25
CA LEU A 596 35.04 -21.95 45.38
C LEU A 596 34.42 -22.40 46.69
N SER A 597 35.23 -22.98 47.59
CA SER A 597 34.78 -23.49 48.89
C SER A 597 35.57 -22.88 50.05
N SER A 598 34.96 -22.75 51.24
CA SER A 598 35.63 -22.27 52.46
C SER A 598 36.17 -23.45 53.29
N LEU A 599 37.46 -23.40 53.65
CA LEU A 599 38.15 -24.49 54.37
C LEU A 599 38.42 -24.17 55.85
N ALA A 600 37.82 -23.11 56.38
CA ALA A 600 38.18 -22.55 57.68
C ALA A 600 37.26 -23.04 58.83
N ILE A 601 37.86 -23.40 59.96
CA ILE A 601 37.25 -24.30 60.96
C ILE A 601 36.52 -23.62 62.15
N ASN A 602 36.30 -22.29 62.18
CA ASN A 602 35.68 -21.58 63.34
C ASN A 602 35.06 -20.18 63.02
N ALA A 603 33.80 -20.03 62.59
CA ALA A 603 33.00 -18.78 62.44
C ALA A 603 33.70 -17.37 62.42
N ASP A 604 33.88 -16.79 61.23
CA ASP A 604 34.20 -15.38 60.87
C ASP A 604 33.88 -15.19 59.37
N THR A 605 33.45 -14.03 58.90
CA THR A 605 33.23 -13.76 57.46
C THR A 605 34.48 -13.20 56.77
N PHE A 606 34.67 -13.47 55.48
CA PHE A 606 35.76 -12.91 54.68
C PHE A 606 35.36 -12.61 53.24
N ILE A 607 36.18 -11.85 52.51
CA ILE A 607 35.95 -11.56 51.09
C ILE A 607 37.03 -12.25 50.28
N ALA A 608 36.63 -13.02 49.27
CA ALA A 608 37.50 -13.47 48.19
C ALA A 608 37.52 -12.41 47.08
N TYR A 609 38.72 -12.00 46.66
CA TYR A 609 38.93 -11.08 45.55
C TYR A 609 39.44 -11.86 44.34
N ILE A 610 38.65 -11.88 43.26
CA ILE A 610 38.96 -12.55 41.99
C ILE A 610 39.35 -11.47 41.00
N LYS A 611 40.64 -11.37 40.65
CA LYS A 611 41.16 -10.41 39.65
C LYS A 611 41.44 -11.12 38.34
N ILE A 612 41.05 -10.50 37.24
CA ILE A 612 41.16 -11.08 35.90
C ILE A 612 42.06 -10.19 35.03
N TYR A 613 42.92 -10.83 34.23
CA TYR A 613 43.90 -10.15 33.38
C TYR A 613 43.90 -10.73 31.97
N ASP A 614 44.24 -9.91 30.98
CA ASP A 614 44.43 -10.35 29.60
C ASP A 614 45.74 -11.16 29.40
N ILE A 615 45.93 -11.72 28.20
CA ILE A 615 47.14 -12.47 27.81
C ILE A 615 48.45 -11.67 27.91
N ASN A 616 48.38 -10.33 27.92
CA ASN A 616 49.53 -9.45 28.07
C ASN A 616 49.74 -9.02 29.54
N GLY A 617 48.91 -9.51 30.47
CA GLY A 617 48.96 -9.19 31.89
C GLY A 617 48.30 -7.85 32.26
N LYS A 618 47.52 -7.23 31.37
CA LYS A 618 46.72 -6.03 31.66
C LYS A 618 45.52 -6.42 32.51
N PHE A 619 45.24 -5.65 33.56
CA PHE A 619 44.06 -5.85 34.40
C PHE A 619 42.77 -5.57 33.61
N ILE A 620 41.81 -6.50 33.71
CA ILE A 620 40.47 -6.40 33.10
C ILE A 620 39.47 -5.96 34.17
N THR A 621 39.22 -6.80 35.17
CA THR A 621 38.25 -6.52 36.24
C THR A 621 38.59 -7.25 37.55
N GLN A 622 37.90 -6.89 38.63
CA GLN A 622 37.92 -7.59 39.91
C GLN A 622 36.50 -7.79 40.43
N GLU A 623 36.19 -9.03 40.83
CA GLU A 623 34.97 -9.37 41.55
C GLU A 623 35.25 -9.75 43.00
N ASN A 624 34.27 -9.48 43.87
CA ASN A 624 34.39 -9.66 45.30
C ASN A 624 33.28 -10.60 45.77
N HIS A 625 33.64 -11.74 46.33
CA HIS A 625 32.68 -12.73 46.82
C HIS A 625 32.72 -12.82 48.34
N GLY A 626 31.56 -12.69 48.98
CA GLY A 626 31.41 -12.83 50.43
C GLY A 626 31.40 -14.31 50.82
N MET A 627 32.31 -14.70 51.71
CA MET A 627 32.47 -16.08 52.17
C MET A 627 32.22 -16.16 53.67
N VAL A 628 31.52 -17.21 54.09
CA VAL A 628 31.29 -17.52 55.50
C VAL A 628 32.19 -18.68 55.92
N LYS A 629 32.96 -18.51 57.00
CA LYS A 629 33.84 -19.58 57.54
C LYS A 629 33.03 -20.77 58.02
N GLY A 630 33.43 -21.96 57.59
CA GLY A 630 32.74 -23.22 57.88
C GLY A 630 31.55 -23.50 56.97
N ASP A 631 31.25 -22.59 56.04
CA ASP A 631 30.29 -22.84 54.97
C ASP A 631 30.92 -23.80 53.96
N GLN A 632 30.34 -25.00 53.87
CA GLN A 632 30.70 -26.01 52.88
C GLN A 632 29.90 -25.82 51.58
N THR A 633 29.05 -24.79 51.50
CA THR A 633 28.39 -24.44 50.26
C THR A 633 29.44 -24.07 49.21
N VAL A 634 29.33 -24.71 48.06
CA VAL A 634 30.19 -24.45 46.91
C VAL A 634 29.68 -23.20 46.19
N HIS A 635 30.53 -22.19 46.04
CA HIS A 635 30.23 -20.98 45.30
C HIS A 635 30.81 -21.09 43.89
N THR A 636 29.97 -21.01 42.85
CA THR A 636 30.44 -21.02 41.46
C THR A 636 30.74 -19.60 41.01
N PHE A 637 31.96 -19.39 40.49
CA PHE A 637 32.37 -18.14 39.86
C PHE A 637 32.40 -18.31 38.34
N ARG A 638 31.88 -17.33 37.60
CA ARG A 638 31.81 -17.34 36.13
C ARG A 638 32.26 -16.01 35.57
N TYR A 639 33.01 -16.04 34.48
CA TYR A 639 33.41 -14.82 33.80
C TYR A 639 33.55 -14.99 32.28
N ILE A 640 32.98 -14.05 31.53
CA ILE A 640 33.11 -13.90 30.08
C ILE A 640 33.96 -12.67 29.79
N ALA A 641 34.95 -12.83 28.92
CA ALA A 641 35.79 -11.72 28.47
C ALA A 641 34.97 -10.74 27.61
N PRO A 642 35.24 -9.43 27.69
CA PRO A 642 34.75 -8.48 26.71
C PRO A 642 35.24 -8.85 25.31
N GLU A 643 34.40 -8.63 24.29
CA GLU A 643 34.70 -8.94 22.89
C GLU A 643 36.10 -8.44 22.45
N GLY A 644 36.83 -9.26 21.69
CA GLY A 644 38.19 -8.95 21.24
C GLY A 644 39.28 -9.03 22.33
N THR A 645 38.94 -9.43 23.56
CA THR A 645 39.89 -9.63 24.67
C THR A 645 40.02 -11.12 25.00
N LEU A 646 41.25 -11.62 25.12
CA LEU A 646 41.53 -12.96 25.66
C LEU A 646 42.01 -12.86 27.10
N ILE A 647 41.41 -13.65 27.99
CA ILE A 647 41.81 -13.80 29.38
C ILE A 647 43.08 -14.63 29.42
N GLY A 648 44.15 -14.07 29.99
CA GLY A 648 45.43 -14.75 30.15
C GLY A 648 45.59 -15.39 31.51
N ARG A 649 45.00 -14.81 32.57
CA ARG A 649 45.07 -15.36 33.93
C ARG A 649 44.01 -14.78 34.84
N PHE A 650 43.74 -15.50 35.92
CA PHE A 650 43.04 -14.97 37.08
C PHE A 650 43.86 -15.14 38.36
N GLU A 651 43.51 -14.32 39.35
CA GLU A 651 44.12 -14.31 40.67
C GLU A 651 43.02 -14.34 41.74
N VAL A 652 43.10 -15.29 42.67
CA VAL A 652 42.22 -15.33 43.83
C VAL A 652 43.02 -14.99 45.08
N THR A 653 42.55 -13.96 45.79
CA THR A 653 43.12 -13.50 47.07
C THR A 653 42.01 -13.33 48.11
N ARG A 654 42.36 -13.08 49.37
CA ARG A 654 41.36 -12.91 50.45
C ARG A 654 41.60 -11.66 51.28
N SER A 655 40.59 -11.24 52.04
CA SER A 655 40.76 -10.21 53.07
C SER A 655 41.78 -10.63 54.13
N ALA A 656 42.54 -9.64 54.62
CA ALA A 656 43.62 -9.86 55.58
C ALA A 656 43.09 -10.43 56.92
N GLY A 657 43.76 -11.45 57.47
CA GLY A 657 43.40 -12.05 58.76
C GLY A 657 42.35 -13.18 58.71
N ALA A 658 41.72 -13.43 57.56
CA ALA A 658 40.73 -14.49 57.35
C ALA A 658 41.32 -15.93 57.24
N GLY A 659 40.47 -16.96 57.24
CA GLY A 659 40.82 -18.31 56.76
C GLY A 659 40.87 -18.36 55.23
N GLY A 660 41.48 -19.39 54.64
CA GLY A 660 41.48 -19.59 53.19
C GLY A 660 40.41 -20.58 52.72
N GLY A 661 40.43 -20.90 51.43
CA GLY A 661 39.50 -21.79 50.77
C GLY A 661 40.17 -22.65 49.69
N GLY A 662 39.36 -23.46 49.02
CA GLY A 662 39.74 -24.33 47.91
C GLY A 662 39.11 -23.86 46.60
N ILE A 663 39.82 -24.10 45.49
CA ILE A 663 39.29 -23.98 44.12
C ILE A 663 39.35 -25.36 43.46
N GLU A 664 38.26 -25.75 42.82
CA GLU A 664 38.10 -26.98 42.04
C GLU A 664 37.24 -26.73 40.79
N ASP A 665 37.11 -27.75 39.93
CA ASP A 665 36.31 -27.74 38.70
C ASP A 665 36.49 -26.50 37.81
N ILE A 666 37.75 -26.14 37.53
CA ILE A 666 38.05 -25.00 36.67
C ILE A 666 37.77 -25.38 35.22
N ARG A 667 36.80 -24.75 34.57
CA ARG A 667 36.50 -24.93 33.14
C ARG A 667 36.78 -23.63 32.37
N TRP A 668 37.22 -23.73 31.12
CA TRP A 668 37.54 -22.55 30.30
C TRP A 668 37.34 -22.77 28.79
N GLY A 669 37.17 -21.68 28.03
CA GLY A 669 37.04 -21.59 26.55
C GLY A 669 35.59 -21.47 26.08
N THR A 670 35.33 -21.07 24.82
CA THR A 670 34.00 -20.63 24.26
C THR A 670 32.78 -21.55 24.45
N LYS A 671 32.97 -22.72 25.07
CA LYS A 671 31.92 -23.70 25.40
C LYS A 671 31.84 -24.00 26.91
N SER A 672 32.66 -23.34 27.74
CA SER A 672 32.80 -23.70 29.14
C SER A 672 31.57 -23.29 29.92
N LEU A 673 30.98 -22.12 29.65
CA LEU A 673 29.76 -21.68 30.35
C LEU A 673 28.46 -22.29 29.80
N ASN A 674 28.40 -22.71 28.54
CA ASN A 674 27.21 -23.39 27.96
C ASN A 674 27.15 -24.90 28.29
N SER A 675 28.16 -25.47 28.96
CA SER A 675 28.25 -26.92 29.23
C SER A 675 27.85 -27.36 30.65
N PHE A 676 27.08 -26.54 31.38
CA PHE A 676 26.80 -26.73 32.81
C PHE A 676 25.34 -26.75 33.25
N ALA A 677 24.38 -26.83 32.34
CA ALA A 677 23.08 -27.32 32.76
C ALA A 677 23.22 -28.83 33.06
N ILE A 678 23.00 -29.20 34.32
CA ILE A 678 22.94 -30.56 34.90
C ILE A 678 24.26 -31.08 35.51
N GLU A 679 24.50 -30.72 36.77
CA GLU A 679 24.84 -31.68 37.84
C GLU A 679 24.21 -31.15 39.15
N GLU A 680 23.27 -31.92 39.72
CA GLU A 680 22.63 -31.63 41.01
C GLU A 680 23.62 -31.82 42.18
N GLU A 681 23.71 -30.83 43.08
CA GLU A 681 23.63 -31.09 44.51
C GLU A 681 23.03 -29.88 45.26
N SER A 682 22.25 -30.19 46.29
CA SER A 682 21.17 -29.36 46.80
C SER A 682 21.57 -28.26 47.79
N GLN A 683 20.84 -27.14 47.68
CA GLN A 683 20.51 -26.10 48.67
C GLN A 683 21.45 -24.90 48.84
N SER A 684 21.08 -23.79 48.19
CA SER A 684 20.65 -22.58 48.88
C SER A 684 19.91 -21.68 47.89
N THR A 685 18.68 -21.34 48.28
CA THR A 685 17.63 -20.62 47.55
C THR A 685 18.02 -19.21 47.13
N LEU A 686 17.73 -18.89 45.86
CA LEU A 686 17.45 -17.59 45.21
C LEU A 686 18.22 -17.48 43.89
N LEU A 687 17.73 -18.16 42.85
CA LEU A 687 17.93 -17.65 41.50
C LEU A 687 16.93 -16.50 41.36
N HIS A 688 17.48 -15.29 41.26
CA HIS A 688 16.76 -14.11 40.82
C HIS A 688 16.28 -14.34 39.38
N ASP A 689 15.00 -14.08 39.15
CA ASP A 689 14.51 -13.14 38.14
C ASP A 689 15.36 -13.07 36.86
N ASP A 690 15.15 -14.04 35.96
CA ASP A 690 15.62 -13.94 34.59
C ASP A 690 14.45 -14.22 33.65
N SER A 691 14.05 -13.21 32.89
CA SER A 691 12.90 -13.23 31.95
C SER A 691 13.09 -14.17 30.75
N ILE A 692 14.20 -14.90 30.65
CA ILE A 692 14.50 -15.83 29.56
C ILE A 692 14.97 -17.18 30.11
N HIS A 693 14.15 -18.20 29.89
CA HIS A 693 14.40 -19.60 30.22
C HIS A 693 14.88 -20.36 28.98
N GLN A 694 16.17 -20.68 28.91
CA GLN A 694 16.73 -21.43 27.79
C GLN A 694 16.62 -22.94 27.97
N LEU A 695 16.06 -23.61 26.98
CA LEU A 695 16.06 -25.06 26.80
C LEU A 695 17.09 -25.44 25.72
N TYR A 696 18.01 -26.32 26.10
CA TYR A 696 18.97 -26.90 25.16
C TYR A 696 18.40 -28.15 24.49
N SER A 697 17.45 -28.83 25.12
CA SER A 697 16.61 -29.87 24.53
C SER A 697 15.19 -29.75 25.03
N ALA A 698 14.21 -29.99 24.15
CA ALA A 698 12.81 -30.15 24.58
C ALA A 698 12.62 -31.30 25.60
N ASP A 699 13.53 -32.27 25.65
CA ASP A 699 13.54 -33.33 26.66
C ASP A 699 13.88 -32.81 28.07
N ASP A 700 14.48 -31.62 28.20
CA ASP A 700 14.88 -31.06 29.49
C ASP A 700 13.67 -30.76 30.39
N LEU A 701 12.50 -30.47 29.80
CA LEU A 701 11.22 -30.30 30.51
C LEU A 701 10.73 -31.58 31.22
N ALA A 702 11.30 -32.75 30.93
CA ALA A 702 10.99 -33.97 31.68
C ALA A 702 11.62 -33.97 33.10
N THR A 703 12.62 -33.12 33.32
CA THR A 703 13.42 -33.10 34.56
C THR A 703 13.58 -31.71 35.18
N GLN A 704 13.20 -30.65 34.45
CA GLN A 704 13.28 -29.26 34.90
C GLN A 704 11.87 -28.65 35.01
N LYS A 705 11.63 -27.86 36.07
CA LYS A 705 10.42 -27.07 36.22
C LYS A 705 10.73 -25.61 35.92
N ILE A 706 10.00 -25.01 35.00
CA ILE A 706 10.12 -23.61 34.61
C ILE A 706 9.13 -22.82 35.43
N THR A 707 9.62 -21.89 36.25
CA THR A 707 8.82 -20.97 37.05
C THR A 707 8.93 -19.58 36.47
N GLY A 708 7.83 -19.05 35.96
CA GLY A 708 7.74 -17.66 35.51
C GLY A 708 7.75 -16.67 36.67
N SER A 709 7.95 -15.40 36.35
CA SER A 709 7.97 -14.28 37.26
C SER A 709 6.60 -13.60 37.31
N GLU A 710 6.07 -13.36 38.52
CA GLU A 710 4.88 -12.52 38.67
C GLU A 710 5.29 -11.08 38.33
N GLU A 711 4.76 -10.50 37.24
CA GLU A 711 4.93 -9.10 36.76
C GLU A 711 5.91 -8.84 35.59
N GLN A 712 6.56 -9.84 34.99
CA GLN A 712 7.37 -9.66 33.76
C GLN A 712 6.97 -10.66 32.66
N ILE A 713 7.44 -10.40 31.42
CA ILE A 713 7.24 -11.30 30.28
C ILE A 713 8.36 -12.33 30.30
N ASP A 714 8.02 -13.60 30.50
CA ASP A 714 8.95 -14.71 30.49
C ASP A 714 9.00 -15.39 29.12
N THR A 715 10.22 -15.66 28.66
CA THR A 715 10.50 -16.27 27.36
C THR A 715 11.07 -17.67 27.54
N LEU A 716 10.47 -18.69 26.93
CA LEU A 716 11.04 -20.03 26.82
C LEU A 716 11.75 -20.19 25.48
N GLN A 717 13.08 -20.33 25.49
CA GLN A 717 13.89 -20.35 24.27
C GLN A 717 14.51 -21.72 23.98
N LEU A 718 14.18 -22.35 22.85
CA LEU A 718 14.89 -23.52 22.32
C LEU A 718 16.17 -23.08 21.61
N THR A 719 17.31 -23.69 21.94
CA THR A 719 18.62 -23.23 21.43
C THR A 719 19.28 -24.17 20.43
N ASP A 720 18.78 -25.40 20.25
CA ASP A 720 19.37 -26.43 19.37
C ASP A 720 18.39 -26.84 18.24
N SER A 721 18.81 -27.75 17.37
CA SER A 721 18.19 -28.07 16.08
C SER A 721 17.22 -29.25 16.13
N GLY A 722 16.13 -29.20 15.34
CA GLY A 722 15.31 -30.39 15.07
C GLY A 722 14.49 -30.88 16.26
N GLN A 723 14.18 -29.99 17.21
CA GLN A 723 13.55 -30.34 18.48
C GLN A 723 12.03 -30.39 18.38
N LEU A 724 11.42 -31.24 19.22
CA LEU A 724 9.97 -31.30 19.38
C LEU A 724 9.61 -30.86 20.80
N LEU A 725 9.16 -29.62 20.95
CA LEU A 725 8.60 -29.10 22.19
C LEU A 725 7.10 -29.45 22.26
N ASP A 726 6.74 -30.48 23.02
CA ASP A 726 5.36 -30.96 23.15
C ASP A 726 4.70 -30.50 24.46
N LEU A 727 4.14 -29.30 24.43
CA LEU A 727 3.44 -28.73 25.59
C LEU A 727 2.13 -29.45 25.89
N THR A 728 1.57 -30.23 24.95
CA THR A 728 0.40 -31.08 25.24
C THR A 728 0.74 -32.23 26.19
N ALA A 729 2.01 -32.60 26.29
CA ALA A 729 2.52 -33.64 27.20
C ALA A 729 3.29 -33.07 28.40
N GLN A 730 3.91 -31.90 28.25
CA GLN A 730 4.84 -31.31 29.23
C GLN A 730 4.30 -30.05 29.93
N ASN A 731 3.01 -29.75 29.78
CA ASN A 731 2.35 -28.56 30.34
C ASN A 731 2.57 -28.33 31.85
N SER A 732 2.72 -29.42 32.62
CA SER A 732 2.93 -29.34 34.08
C SER A 732 4.36 -28.95 34.47
N SER A 733 5.30 -28.99 33.52
CA SER A 733 6.69 -28.64 33.75
C SER A 733 6.94 -27.13 33.66
N ILE A 734 5.92 -26.35 33.29
CA ILE A 734 6.01 -24.89 33.14
C ILE A 734 4.93 -24.26 34.03
N GLU A 735 5.25 -23.17 34.73
CA GLU A 735 4.29 -22.42 35.56
C GLU A 735 3.64 -21.27 34.77
N SER A 736 4.40 -20.28 34.28
CA SER A 736 3.94 -19.32 33.25
C SER A 736 5.10 -18.95 32.31
N ILE A 737 4.75 -18.70 31.04
CA ILE A 737 5.64 -18.31 29.94
C ILE A 737 4.77 -17.62 28.90
N GLU A 738 5.07 -16.36 28.58
CA GLU A 738 4.26 -15.58 27.66
C GLU A 738 4.83 -15.56 26.23
N ILE A 739 6.13 -15.88 26.08
CA ILE A 739 6.81 -16.01 24.79
C ILE A 739 7.47 -17.38 24.66
N ILE A 740 7.20 -18.10 23.58
CA ILE A 740 7.95 -19.31 23.21
C ILE A 740 8.82 -18.98 21.99
N ASP A 741 10.12 -19.04 22.17
CA ASP A 741 11.11 -18.79 21.13
C ASP A 741 11.68 -20.12 20.63
N ILE A 742 11.30 -20.53 19.42
CA ILE A 742 11.79 -21.75 18.77
C ILE A 742 12.89 -21.47 17.73
N THR A 743 13.52 -20.29 17.74
CA THR A 743 14.55 -19.84 16.78
C THR A 743 15.91 -20.55 16.89
N GLY A 744 15.99 -21.68 17.60
CA GLY A 744 17.18 -22.53 17.70
C GLY A 744 17.73 -22.99 16.35
N SER A 745 18.88 -23.67 16.35
CA SER A 745 19.67 -23.91 15.14
C SER A 745 19.09 -24.95 14.15
N GLY A 746 17.92 -24.75 13.56
CA GLY A 746 17.31 -25.63 12.53
C GLY A 746 15.83 -25.91 12.79
N ASP A 747 15.15 -26.61 11.89
CA ASP A 747 13.68 -26.79 11.88
C ASP A 747 13.11 -27.41 13.18
N ASN A 748 12.60 -26.58 14.08
CA ASN A 748 12.00 -26.96 15.35
C ASN A 748 10.47 -27.09 15.25
N ILE A 749 9.87 -27.92 16.10
CA ILE A 749 8.43 -28.16 16.15
C ILE A 749 7.90 -27.85 17.55
N LEU A 750 6.94 -26.92 17.63
CA LEU A 750 6.14 -26.67 18.84
C LEU A 750 4.78 -27.34 18.69
N LYS A 751 4.36 -28.15 19.67
CA LYS A 751 2.98 -28.65 19.80
C LYS A 751 2.29 -27.99 20.99
N LEU A 752 1.13 -27.40 20.76
CA LEU A 752 0.35 -26.65 21.75
C LEU A 752 -1.14 -27.02 21.64
N ASP A 753 -1.86 -27.03 22.76
CA ASP A 753 -3.33 -27.09 22.82
C ASP A 753 -3.89 -25.89 23.60
N LEU A 754 -5.22 -25.74 23.65
CA LEU A 754 -5.87 -24.64 24.36
C LEU A 754 -5.48 -24.60 25.86
N ASN A 755 -5.31 -25.76 26.50
CA ASN A 755 -4.99 -25.80 27.93
C ASN A 755 -3.59 -25.27 28.20
N ALA A 756 -2.63 -25.58 27.33
CA ALA A 756 -1.28 -25.04 27.43
C ALA A 756 -1.25 -23.53 27.20
N LEU A 757 -2.05 -23.01 26.25
CA LEU A 757 -2.14 -21.56 26.05
C LEU A 757 -2.78 -20.87 27.25
N LEU A 758 -3.92 -21.36 27.76
CA LEU A 758 -4.59 -20.74 28.91
C LEU A 758 -3.81 -20.84 30.23
N GLN A 759 -2.93 -21.84 30.35
CA GLN A 759 -2.09 -22.01 31.54
C GLN A 759 -0.90 -21.04 31.55
N HIS A 760 -0.34 -20.70 30.38
CA HIS A 760 0.90 -19.94 30.28
C HIS A 760 0.74 -18.53 29.72
N GLY A 761 -0.30 -18.30 28.91
CA GLY A 761 -0.57 -17.00 28.33
C GLY A 761 -1.16 -16.02 29.33
N GLU A 762 -1.05 -14.74 29.00
CA GLU A 762 -1.54 -13.64 29.83
C GLU A 762 -2.58 -12.81 29.09
N LYS A 763 -3.53 -12.25 29.83
CA LYS A 763 -4.64 -11.51 29.25
C LYS A 763 -4.18 -10.14 28.75
N ASP A 764 -4.61 -9.79 27.54
CA ASP A 764 -4.35 -8.46 26.93
C ASP A 764 -2.87 -8.13 26.75
N LEU A 765 -2.00 -9.14 26.60
CA LEU A 765 -0.56 -8.94 26.66
C LEU A 765 0.02 -8.25 25.41
N PHE A 766 -0.47 -8.60 24.22
CA PHE A 766 0.00 -8.06 22.94
C PHE A 766 -1.10 -7.33 22.17
N ILE A 767 -2.35 -7.72 22.38
CA ILE A 767 -3.56 -7.12 21.79
C ILE A 767 -4.55 -6.86 22.94
N GLU A 768 -5.06 -5.65 23.11
CA GLU A 768 -6.05 -5.35 24.16
C GLU A 768 -7.48 -5.71 23.68
N ASP A 769 -7.83 -7.00 23.66
CA ASP A 769 -9.10 -7.51 23.12
C ASP A 769 -9.92 -8.39 24.08
N GLY A 770 -9.40 -8.61 25.28
CA GLY A 770 -9.98 -9.36 26.37
C GLY A 770 -9.56 -10.83 26.43
N LYS A 771 -8.73 -11.33 25.51
CA LYS A 771 -8.32 -12.73 25.44
C LYS A 771 -6.99 -13.01 26.13
N THR A 772 -6.78 -14.26 26.52
CA THR A 772 -5.48 -14.76 27.01
C THR A 772 -4.56 -15.04 25.83
N GLN A 773 -3.33 -14.52 25.87
CA GLN A 773 -2.44 -14.47 24.71
C GLN A 773 -1.07 -15.09 24.98
N LEU A 774 -0.53 -15.76 23.95
CA LEU A 774 0.81 -16.34 23.93
C LEU A 774 1.48 -15.99 22.59
N LEU A 775 2.79 -15.72 22.59
CA LEU A 775 3.53 -15.36 21.37
C LEU A 775 4.60 -16.40 21.06
N VAL A 776 4.76 -16.73 19.77
CA VAL A 776 5.75 -17.69 19.26
C VAL A 776 6.68 -17.02 18.27
N LYS A 777 7.98 -17.06 18.55
CA LYS A 777 9.06 -16.64 17.64
C LYS A 777 9.67 -17.85 16.96
N GLY A 778 10.03 -17.75 15.69
CA GLY A 778 10.65 -18.85 14.95
C GLY A 778 11.20 -18.41 13.58
N ASN A 779 12.04 -19.26 13.01
CA ASN A 779 12.70 -19.10 11.73
C ASN A 779 11.91 -19.80 10.60
N GLU A 780 12.28 -19.51 9.34
CA GLU A 780 11.77 -20.26 8.18
C GLU A 780 12.23 -21.72 8.25
N GLY A 781 11.28 -22.66 8.34
CA GLY A 781 11.54 -24.09 8.56
C GLY A 781 10.87 -24.63 9.82
N ASP A 782 10.63 -23.77 10.80
CA ASP A 782 9.95 -24.14 12.05
C ASP A 782 8.45 -24.41 11.85
N VAL A 783 7.90 -25.28 12.69
CA VAL A 783 6.49 -25.70 12.63
C VAL A 783 5.79 -25.54 13.98
N VAL A 784 4.65 -24.85 14.01
CA VAL A 784 3.72 -24.83 15.14
C VAL A 784 2.53 -25.73 14.84
N GLN A 785 2.31 -26.74 15.67
CA GLN A 785 1.21 -27.69 15.59
C GLN A 785 0.17 -27.40 16.67
N LEU A 786 -1.00 -26.91 16.25
CA LEU A 786 -2.11 -26.60 17.15
C LEU A 786 -3.04 -27.81 17.22
N LYS A 787 -3.06 -28.44 18.38
CA LYS A 787 -3.84 -29.65 18.64
C LYS A 787 -5.22 -29.31 19.18
N ASP A 788 -6.23 -29.95 18.63
CA ASP A 788 -7.59 -29.93 19.15
C ASP A 788 -7.91 -31.27 19.83
N ILE A 789 -7.95 -31.31 21.17
CA ILE A 789 -8.35 -32.50 21.91
C ILE A 789 -9.80 -32.32 22.35
N LEU A 790 -10.75 -32.88 21.59
CA LEU A 790 -12.14 -32.98 22.05
C LEU A 790 -12.27 -34.07 23.14
N PRO A 791 -12.75 -33.76 24.35
CA PRO A 791 -13.54 -34.71 25.11
C PRO A 791 -14.94 -34.81 24.47
N GLU A 792 -15.48 -36.02 24.37
CA GLU A 792 -16.85 -36.26 23.86
C GLU A 792 -17.86 -35.35 24.57
N GLY A 793 -18.43 -34.39 23.81
CA GLY A 793 -19.57 -33.57 24.23
C GLY A 793 -19.30 -32.10 24.58
N SER A 794 -18.17 -31.50 24.18
CA SER A 794 -17.93 -30.05 24.34
C SER A 794 -18.12 -29.27 23.02
N ASP A 795 -18.84 -28.16 23.12
CA ASP A 795 -19.36 -27.32 22.03
C ASP A 795 -18.54 -26.02 22.00
N ILE A 796 -17.22 -26.12 21.76
CA ILE A 796 -16.31 -24.96 21.69
C ILE A 796 -15.48 -25.01 20.40
N SER A 797 -15.24 -23.82 19.85
CA SER A 797 -14.72 -23.51 18.51
C SER A 797 -13.30 -24.00 18.25
N GLU A 798 -13.09 -24.66 17.10
CA GLU A 798 -11.79 -24.99 16.51
C GLU A 798 -10.87 -23.75 16.41
N TRP A 799 -9.54 -23.96 16.38
CA TRP A 799 -8.57 -22.91 16.08
C TRP A 799 -8.86 -22.23 14.73
N GLN A 800 -8.99 -20.91 14.73
CA GLN A 800 -9.22 -20.11 13.52
C GLN A 800 -8.07 -19.14 13.28
N HIS A 801 -7.49 -19.19 12.09
CA HIS A 801 -6.58 -18.15 11.63
C HIS A 801 -7.36 -16.87 11.34
N GLN A 802 -6.90 -15.75 11.90
CA GLN A 802 -7.54 -14.44 11.73
C GLN A 802 -7.04 -13.76 10.45
N ASP A 803 -7.90 -12.94 9.85
CA ASP A 803 -7.53 -12.14 8.70
C ASP A 803 -6.69 -10.93 9.15
N GLY A 804 -5.39 -10.96 8.85
CA GLY A 804 -4.43 -9.89 9.15
C GLY A 804 -3.28 -10.33 10.05
N THR A 805 -2.35 -9.40 10.30
CA THR A 805 -1.19 -9.62 11.17
C THR A 805 -1.15 -8.55 12.25
N VAL A 806 -0.48 -8.87 13.36
CA VAL A 806 -0.16 -7.92 14.42
C VAL A 806 1.34 -7.67 14.44
N THR A 807 1.74 -6.41 14.62
CA THR A 807 3.15 -6.04 14.78
C THR A 807 3.48 -5.91 16.26
N VAL A 808 4.34 -6.78 16.77
CA VAL A 808 4.87 -6.71 18.14
C VAL A 808 6.36 -6.41 18.07
N ALA A 809 6.80 -5.30 18.67
CA ALA A 809 8.20 -4.86 18.67
C ALA A 809 8.87 -4.80 17.28
N GLY A 810 8.10 -4.44 16.23
CA GLY A 810 8.60 -4.32 14.85
C GLY A 810 8.61 -5.63 14.05
N VAL A 811 8.12 -6.73 14.61
CA VAL A 811 8.01 -8.04 13.95
C VAL A 811 6.53 -8.37 13.70
N GLU A 812 6.20 -8.92 12.53
CA GLU A 812 4.83 -9.30 12.18
C GLU A 812 4.48 -10.74 12.59
N TYR A 813 3.29 -10.93 13.14
CA TYR A 813 2.76 -12.21 13.61
C TYR A 813 1.39 -12.50 13.01
N ASN A 814 1.17 -13.74 12.58
CA ASN A 814 -0.13 -14.30 12.25
C ASN A 814 -0.90 -14.61 13.54
N VAL A 815 -2.20 -14.32 13.57
CA VAL A 815 -3.02 -14.52 14.79
C VAL A 815 -3.94 -15.73 14.62
N TYR A 816 -3.93 -16.63 15.59
CA TYR A 816 -4.82 -17.78 15.66
C TYR A 816 -5.67 -17.68 16.93
N SER A 817 -6.98 -17.63 16.80
CA SER A 817 -7.91 -17.54 17.94
C SER A 817 -8.56 -18.89 18.23
N HIS A 818 -8.87 -19.16 19.49
CA HIS A 818 -9.69 -20.28 19.90
C HIS A 818 -10.86 -19.80 20.77
N GLY A 819 -11.98 -19.47 20.13
CA GLY A 819 -13.16 -18.92 20.78
C GLY A 819 -12.96 -17.48 21.27
N ASP A 820 -13.69 -17.10 22.32
CA ASP A 820 -13.60 -15.78 22.96
C ASP A 820 -12.55 -15.71 24.08
N ASP A 821 -11.80 -16.80 24.28
CA ASP A 821 -10.97 -16.99 25.48
C ASP A 821 -9.45 -16.88 25.20
N ALA A 822 -8.98 -17.24 23.99
CA ALA A 822 -7.55 -17.43 23.73
C ALA A 822 -7.08 -16.99 22.33
N GLU A 823 -5.84 -16.50 22.25
CA GLU A 823 -5.13 -16.11 21.03
C GLU A 823 -3.64 -16.51 21.03
N LEU A 824 -3.16 -17.03 19.91
CA LEU A 824 -1.76 -17.34 19.66
C LEU A 824 -1.21 -16.46 18.54
N LEU A 825 -0.13 -15.74 18.81
CA LEU A 825 0.58 -14.92 17.84
C LEU A 825 1.80 -15.70 17.34
N VAL A 826 1.84 -16.07 16.05
CA VAL A 826 2.95 -16.85 15.46
C VAL A 826 3.70 -16.01 14.44
N GLN A 827 5.00 -15.84 14.63
CA GLN A 827 5.84 -15.00 13.77
C GLN A 827 5.74 -15.41 12.29
N GLN A 828 5.64 -14.42 11.39
CA GLN A 828 5.64 -14.69 9.95
C GLN A 828 6.94 -15.41 9.54
N GLY A 829 6.80 -16.46 8.72
CA GLY A 829 7.90 -17.35 8.31
C GLY A 829 7.83 -18.72 8.97
N VAL A 830 7.17 -18.84 10.12
CA VAL A 830 6.90 -20.12 10.79
C VAL A 830 5.67 -20.80 10.17
N LYS A 831 5.76 -22.09 9.87
CA LYS A 831 4.65 -22.87 9.34
C LYS A 831 3.69 -23.25 10.46
N THR A 832 2.39 -22.99 10.34
CA THR A 832 1.40 -23.47 11.30
C THR A 832 0.57 -24.61 10.72
N GLU A 833 0.37 -25.67 11.50
CA GLU A 833 -0.45 -26.83 11.17
C GLU A 833 -1.56 -26.98 12.22
N LEU A 834 -2.81 -27.11 11.79
CA LEU A 834 -3.93 -27.49 12.64
C LEU A 834 -4.01 -29.02 12.64
N VAL A 835 -3.81 -29.67 13.79
CA VAL A 835 -3.54 -31.13 13.90
C VAL A 835 -4.57 -31.87 14.74
#